data_AF-A0A3L7MXZ5-F1
#
_entry.id   AF-A0A3L7MXZ5-F1
#
_cell.length_a   1.000
_cell.length_b   1.000
_cell.length_c   1.000
_cell.angle_alpha   90.00
_cell.angle_beta   90.00
_cell.angle_gamma   90.00
#
_symmetry.space_group_name_H-M   'P 1'
#
loop_
_entity.id
_entity.type
_entity.pdbx_description
1 polymer ?
#
loop_
_entity_poly.entity_id
_entity_poly.type
_entity_poly.pdbx_seq_one_letter_code
_entity_poly.pdbx_strand_id
1 'polypeptide(L)'
;MILGIFAAVIIASCGPTASTLDRVAPPVRFGDLRETASWCPGFRNDWWQTIDRLYAEYDRDLDALVASRWDALAVDVSIARTEGRLPTAKQARAQWTQYQQVVRELGDRELALIAAMDRELPVEADVFVALLRARVEFRRACGMLCEPGEQLPGPLEVLALDGRGEPNRDIAVAATAAYTLLCNDAREAARTRVACFIEYCKEKPLAEQAWREAAAGVNAVAGLEAARRAEVAVDDALAYGYARAFERFRLSMLQKQTEFAQAIADDAKREDYLSRVDAFLHEGVRSVPAMRSIWQVGRRLLERSKDATPDKLARFDEIYQRALARQAALRPNLRSNSKEARAEAYAALVDVVTPLRKFLDAEVGPSGLADKIELQSLAVAAGKRTAEQAVDALQSTDEVAADARPVEPALFPGRDRGMQLLLGAPLRESVLLSLAARLRLSPEAVRGLVVDLGEVRDALHAATEPVTKEIGEELRALGDPGATESESALLLHFMSSLRAKTERVRALDRAANERMLTEIARMAAVPADDERIAIARVELSLLCEIGADRGMPEAEGVGGLTAVALVNPFEVVRSMGADEGQRATSESIVHARADELLAAHREARAVFELNIRALLGLLLDGEFARKRGETVEREPWRPRLAGMAAAQLRFRIADDLRAAQGDMVARAYLTRLRELAEPTIEPQRSPAFGRLDRFGAGIGMNAAQRAASDDLRAVVAELLDQADERRESALVALLRWRSQWIAVGGVDSRERWRELARVGPTGWLLRSRVDDADERAIAQCAALIELDDLRASDDSPANDFPLNLPARLRPYFK
;
A
#
# COMPACT_ATOMS: atom_id res chain seq x y z
N MET A 1 -18.32 -21.43 10.75
CA MET A 1 -19.15 -20.72 11.76
C MET A 1 -18.38 -19.61 12.46
N ILE A 2 -17.15 -19.84 12.97
CA ILE A 2 -16.17 -18.76 13.26
C ILE A 2 -15.92 -17.91 12.00
N LEU A 3 -15.74 -18.57 10.85
CA LEU A 3 -15.77 -17.94 9.52
C LEU A 3 -17.05 -17.13 9.20
N GLY A 4 -18.18 -17.41 9.85
CA GLY A 4 -19.43 -16.65 9.65
C GLY A 4 -19.48 -15.37 10.49
N ILE A 5 -18.84 -15.39 11.66
CA ILE A 5 -18.64 -14.21 12.53
C ILE A 5 -17.53 -13.31 11.96
N PHE A 6 -16.44 -13.90 11.46
CA PHE A 6 -15.41 -13.19 10.70
C PHE A 6 -15.93 -12.67 9.35
N ALA A 7 -16.77 -13.42 8.64
CA ALA A 7 -17.46 -12.93 7.45
C ALA A 7 -18.41 -11.77 7.79
N ALA A 8 -19.06 -11.73 8.96
CA ALA A 8 -19.89 -10.59 9.36
C ALA A 8 -19.06 -9.31 9.64
N VAL A 9 -17.84 -9.45 10.18
CA VAL A 9 -16.88 -8.34 10.36
C VAL A 9 -16.32 -7.87 9.00
N ILE A 10 -16.03 -8.81 8.09
CA ILE A 10 -15.58 -8.50 6.72
C ILE A 10 -16.71 -7.91 5.87
N ILE A 11 -17.95 -8.35 6.05
CA ILE A 11 -19.13 -7.80 5.35
C ILE A 11 -19.49 -6.42 5.91
N ALA A 12 -19.27 -6.14 7.20
CA ALA A 12 -19.38 -4.78 7.75
C ALA A 12 -18.32 -3.82 7.16
N SER A 13 -17.16 -4.33 6.72
CA SER A 13 -16.14 -3.55 6.01
C SER A 13 -16.38 -3.38 4.50
N CYS A 14 -17.43 -3.98 3.95
CA CYS A 14 -17.80 -3.90 2.53
C CYS A 14 -19.02 -3.01 2.25
N GLY A 15 -19.29 -2.04 3.13
CA GLY A 15 -20.26 -0.97 2.88
C GLY A 15 -19.68 0.16 2.02
N PRO A 16 -20.53 0.93 1.30
CA PRO A 16 -20.11 2.11 0.54
C PRO A 16 -19.32 3.07 1.44
N THR A 17 -18.23 3.64 0.91
CA THR A 17 -17.25 4.45 1.67
C THR A 17 -17.91 5.53 2.53
N ALA A 18 -17.94 5.33 3.85
CA ALA A 18 -18.67 6.17 4.81
C ALA A 18 -18.05 7.55 5.10
N SER A 19 -16.98 7.95 4.41
CA SER A 19 -16.31 9.23 4.66
C SER A 19 -15.70 9.84 3.40
N THR A 20 -15.99 11.12 3.19
CA THR A 20 -15.29 12.00 2.23
C THR A 20 -14.07 12.69 2.87
N LEU A 21 -13.98 12.76 4.21
CA LEU A 21 -13.09 13.67 4.94
C LEU A 21 -11.70 13.08 5.28
N ASP A 22 -11.38 11.89 4.77
CA ASP A 22 -10.07 11.22 4.92
C ASP A 22 -9.06 11.59 3.82
N ARG A 23 -9.46 12.43 2.86
CA ARG A 23 -8.67 12.75 1.66
C ARG A 23 -7.80 13.98 1.85
N VAL A 24 -6.71 13.81 2.59
CA VAL A 24 -5.66 14.83 2.76
C VAL A 24 -4.52 14.55 1.79
N ALA A 25 -4.10 15.58 1.04
CA ALA A 25 -2.93 15.45 0.16
C ALA A 25 -1.66 15.18 0.98
N PRO A 26 -0.78 14.26 0.54
CA PRO A 26 0.53 14.09 1.17
C PRO A 26 1.37 15.37 1.17
N PRO A 27 2.32 15.53 2.12
CA PRO A 27 3.26 16.65 2.14
C PRO A 27 4.22 16.60 0.95
N VAL A 28 4.82 17.73 0.59
CA VAL A 28 5.82 17.80 -0.50
C VAL A 28 7.00 16.86 -0.24
N ARG A 29 7.40 16.11 -1.27
CA ARG A 29 8.48 15.13 -1.28
C ARG A 29 9.70 15.68 -2.01
N PHE A 30 10.87 15.11 -1.71
CA PHE A 30 12.09 15.52 -2.43
C PHE A 30 11.99 15.27 -3.95
N GLY A 31 11.35 14.17 -4.35
CA GLY A 31 11.08 13.87 -5.76
C GLY A 31 10.26 14.96 -6.48
N ASP A 32 9.42 15.71 -5.76
CA ASP A 32 8.64 16.82 -6.35
C ASP A 32 9.49 18.05 -6.65
N LEU A 33 10.48 18.32 -5.79
CA LEU A 33 11.48 19.38 -6.00
C LEU A 33 12.31 19.05 -7.23
N ARG A 34 12.84 17.82 -7.27
CA ARG A 34 13.64 17.29 -8.38
C ARG A 34 12.83 17.33 -9.68
N GLU A 35 11.57 16.89 -9.65
CA GLU A 35 10.71 16.97 -10.83
C GLU A 35 10.47 18.42 -11.27
N THR A 36 10.21 19.34 -10.34
CA THR A 36 9.99 20.76 -10.68
C THR A 36 11.23 21.36 -11.35
N ALA A 37 12.42 21.07 -10.82
CA ALA A 37 13.69 21.55 -11.36
C ALA A 37 13.86 21.15 -12.84
N SER A 38 13.47 19.93 -13.21
CA SER A 38 13.57 19.44 -14.59
C SER A 38 12.73 20.21 -15.62
N TRP A 39 11.74 21.00 -15.18
CA TRP A 39 10.92 21.84 -16.05
C TRP A 39 11.45 23.27 -16.19
N CYS A 40 12.46 23.64 -15.40
CA CYS A 40 12.92 25.01 -15.29
C CYS A 40 14.20 25.21 -16.10
N PRO A 41 14.16 25.95 -17.21
CA PRO A 41 15.39 26.26 -17.92
C PRO A 41 16.29 27.14 -17.05
N GLY A 42 17.59 26.83 -17.06
CA GLY A 42 18.57 27.54 -16.24
C GLY A 42 18.57 27.12 -14.77
N PHE A 43 17.83 26.07 -14.39
CA PHE A 43 18.06 25.42 -13.10
C PHE A 43 19.50 24.93 -13.03
N ARG A 44 20.22 25.32 -11.98
CA ARG A 44 21.61 24.93 -11.81
C ARG A 44 21.74 23.86 -10.73
N ASN A 45 22.58 22.90 -11.03
CA ASN A 45 22.80 21.72 -10.22
C ASN A 45 23.49 22.02 -8.87
N ASP A 46 24.25 23.11 -8.76
CA ASP A 46 24.85 23.56 -7.51
C ASP A 46 23.81 24.05 -6.48
N TRP A 47 22.56 24.30 -6.89
CA TRP A 47 21.47 24.64 -5.96
C TRP A 47 21.00 23.47 -5.10
N TRP A 48 21.30 22.23 -5.50
CA TRP A 48 20.85 21.03 -4.78
C TRP A 48 21.36 20.95 -3.34
N GLN A 49 22.55 21.47 -3.06
CA GLN A 49 23.10 21.48 -1.70
C GLN A 49 22.24 22.34 -0.76
N THR A 50 21.83 23.53 -1.20
CA THR A 50 20.96 24.42 -0.43
C THR A 50 19.55 23.83 -0.30
N ILE A 51 19.00 23.31 -1.40
CA ILE A 51 17.66 22.69 -1.42
C ILE A 51 17.59 21.49 -0.48
N ASP A 52 18.60 20.62 -0.48
CA ASP A 52 18.65 19.43 0.38
C ASP A 52 18.68 19.79 1.87
N ARG A 53 19.49 20.79 2.25
CA ARG A 53 19.54 21.28 3.63
C ARG A 53 18.19 21.81 4.09
N LEU A 54 17.56 22.67 3.29
CA LEU A 54 16.24 23.23 3.59
C LEU A 54 15.15 22.17 3.64
N TYR A 55 15.20 21.18 2.74
CA TYR A 55 14.27 20.05 2.77
C TYR A 55 14.42 19.19 4.03
N ALA A 56 15.65 18.93 4.49
CA ALA A 56 15.91 18.18 5.71
C ALA A 56 15.44 18.91 6.99
N GLU A 57 15.39 20.24 6.98
CA GLU A 57 14.75 21.03 8.05
C GLU A 57 13.22 20.88 7.99
N TYR A 58 12.64 21.04 6.81
CA TYR A 58 11.19 20.84 6.59
C TYR A 58 10.70 19.43 6.97
N ASP A 59 11.41 18.38 6.57
CA ASP A 59 11.01 17.00 6.81
C ASP A 59 11.00 16.65 8.31
N ARG A 60 11.94 17.19 9.09
CA ARG A 60 11.95 17.03 10.56
C ARG A 60 10.77 17.72 11.23
N ASP A 61 10.37 18.90 10.73
CA ASP A 61 9.23 19.64 11.25
C ASP A 61 7.89 18.93 11.01
N LEU A 62 7.80 18.06 9.99
CA LEU A 62 6.57 17.33 9.68
C LEU A 62 6.20 16.27 10.73
N ASP A 63 7.17 15.64 11.39
CA ASP A 63 6.91 14.50 12.28
C ASP A 63 5.92 14.83 13.39
N ALA A 64 6.20 15.92 14.11
CA ALA A 64 5.35 16.35 15.21
C ALA A 64 3.96 16.78 14.73
N LEU A 65 3.88 17.41 13.55
CA LEU A 65 2.62 17.88 12.99
C LEU A 65 1.73 16.71 12.53
N VAL A 66 2.28 15.77 11.78
CA VAL A 66 1.53 14.61 11.28
C VAL A 66 1.03 13.76 12.43
N ALA A 67 1.89 13.44 13.40
CA ALA A 67 1.52 12.63 14.55
C ALA A 67 0.45 13.30 15.45
N SER A 68 0.54 14.61 15.68
CA SER A 68 -0.38 15.30 16.62
C SER A 68 -1.70 15.77 16.00
N ARG A 69 -1.74 15.97 14.67
CA ARG A 69 -2.91 16.53 13.98
C ARG A 69 -3.52 15.57 12.99
N TRP A 70 -2.72 15.09 12.05
CA TRP A 70 -3.25 14.32 10.93
C TRP A 70 -3.61 12.89 11.35
N ASP A 71 -2.79 12.22 12.15
CA ASP A 71 -3.13 10.91 12.70
C ASP A 71 -4.41 10.99 13.57
N ALA A 72 -4.58 12.07 14.35
CA ALA A 72 -5.79 12.28 15.14
C ALA A 72 -7.05 12.37 14.25
N LEU A 73 -7.01 13.18 13.18
CA LEU A 73 -8.09 13.24 12.18
C LEU A 73 -8.33 11.88 11.52
N ALA A 74 -7.26 11.18 11.13
CA ALA A 74 -7.34 9.88 10.48
C ALA A 74 -8.01 8.84 11.38
N VAL A 75 -7.71 8.83 12.68
CA VAL A 75 -8.37 7.96 13.67
C VAL A 75 -9.84 8.31 13.79
N ASP A 76 -10.18 9.59 13.97
CA ASP A 76 -11.56 10.06 14.10
C ASP A 76 -12.43 9.68 12.88
N VAL A 77 -11.85 9.79 11.67
CA VAL A 77 -12.53 9.46 10.42
C VAL A 77 -12.57 7.94 10.15
N SER A 78 -11.50 7.23 10.47
CA SER A 78 -11.41 5.77 10.32
C SER A 78 -12.43 5.05 11.20
N ILE A 79 -12.71 5.58 12.39
CA ILE A 79 -13.76 5.08 13.29
C ILE A 79 -15.12 5.04 12.58
N ALA A 80 -15.55 6.14 11.96
CA ALA A 80 -16.83 6.20 11.25
C ALA A 80 -16.90 5.20 10.07
N ARG A 81 -15.76 4.93 9.41
CA ARG A 81 -15.67 3.99 8.28
C ARG A 81 -15.80 2.53 8.69
N THR A 82 -15.13 2.11 9.76
CA THR A 82 -15.15 0.70 10.20
C THR A 82 -16.53 0.24 10.69
N GLU A 83 -17.36 1.16 11.16
CA GLU A 83 -18.69 0.85 11.70
C GLU A 83 -19.80 0.79 10.63
N GLY A 84 -19.52 1.25 9.41
CA GLY A 84 -20.55 1.40 8.37
C GLY A 84 -21.65 2.40 8.75
N ARG A 85 -21.43 3.27 9.75
CA ARG A 85 -22.38 4.27 10.25
C ARG A 85 -22.03 5.65 9.71
N LEU A 86 -23.06 6.37 9.27
CA LEU A 86 -22.90 7.75 8.81
C LEU A 86 -22.70 8.70 10.00
N PRO A 87 -21.71 9.62 9.98
CA PRO A 87 -21.57 10.61 11.05
C PRO A 87 -22.78 11.56 11.06
N THR A 88 -23.11 12.11 12.24
CA THR A 88 -24.10 13.19 12.33
C THR A 88 -23.60 14.44 11.60
N ALA A 89 -24.50 15.30 11.12
CA ALA A 89 -24.12 16.56 10.48
C ALA A 89 -23.25 17.47 11.39
N LYS A 90 -23.41 17.41 12.72
CA LYS A 90 -22.56 18.12 13.68
C LYS A 90 -21.14 17.53 13.71
N GLN A 91 -21.01 16.22 13.75
CA GLN A 91 -19.71 15.53 13.69
C GLN A 91 -19.01 15.78 12.34
N ALA A 92 -19.73 15.69 11.22
CA ALA A 92 -19.17 15.97 9.89
C ALA A 92 -18.65 17.41 9.77
N ARG A 93 -19.33 18.40 10.38
CA ARG A 93 -18.83 19.79 10.45
C ARG A 93 -17.57 19.92 11.30
N ALA A 94 -17.51 19.25 12.45
CA ALA A 94 -16.33 19.25 13.31
C ALA A 94 -15.11 18.60 12.62
N GLN A 95 -15.32 17.44 11.99
CA GLN A 95 -14.30 16.76 11.18
C GLN A 95 -13.83 17.64 10.02
N TRP A 96 -14.73 18.39 9.36
CA TRP A 96 -14.34 19.35 8.33
C TRP A 96 -13.48 20.49 8.88
N THR A 97 -13.78 21.03 10.06
CA THR A 97 -12.94 22.04 10.71
C THR A 97 -11.55 21.49 11.04
N GLN A 98 -11.45 20.28 11.57
CA GLN A 98 -10.18 19.61 11.82
C GLN A 98 -9.39 19.38 10.52
N TYR A 99 -10.06 18.92 9.46
CA TYR A 99 -9.46 18.78 8.13
C TYR A 99 -8.86 20.09 7.62
N GLN A 100 -9.60 21.19 7.70
CA GLN A 100 -9.13 22.49 7.26
C GLN A 100 -7.91 22.95 8.07
N GLN A 101 -7.88 22.64 9.37
CA GLN A 101 -6.73 22.91 10.22
C GLN A 101 -5.50 22.12 9.78
N VAL A 102 -5.62 20.81 9.56
CA VAL A 102 -4.52 19.96 9.06
C VAL A 102 -3.99 20.47 7.72
N VAL A 103 -4.89 20.75 6.77
CA VAL A 103 -4.52 21.24 5.43
C VAL A 103 -3.81 22.59 5.50
N ARG A 104 -4.25 23.50 6.37
CA ARG A 104 -3.60 24.79 6.57
C ARG A 104 -2.22 24.64 7.20
N GLU A 105 -2.10 23.89 8.29
CA GLU A 105 -0.83 23.74 9.00
C GLU A 105 0.23 23.02 8.14
N LEU A 106 -0.17 22.02 7.34
CA LEU A 106 0.72 21.41 6.34
C LEU A 106 1.13 22.41 5.27
N GLY A 107 0.17 23.16 4.73
CA GLY A 107 0.42 24.19 3.72
C GLY A 107 1.35 25.31 4.21
N ASP A 108 1.21 25.74 5.46
CA ASP A 108 2.07 26.77 6.06
C ASP A 108 3.53 26.29 6.12
N ARG A 109 3.78 25.01 6.42
CA ARG A 109 5.13 24.41 6.42
C ARG A 109 5.71 24.29 5.01
N GLU A 110 4.88 23.88 4.05
CA GLU A 110 5.27 23.80 2.64
C GLU A 110 5.63 25.19 2.08
N LEU A 111 4.84 26.21 2.40
CA LEU A 111 5.12 27.60 2.00
C LEU A 111 6.33 28.19 2.72
N ALA A 112 6.60 27.78 3.97
CA ALA A 112 7.82 28.17 4.68
C ALA A 112 9.09 27.61 4.03
N LEU A 113 9.05 26.35 3.58
CA LEU A 113 10.13 25.75 2.79
C LEU A 113 10.39 26.55 1.51
N ILE A 114 9.33 26.85 0.75
CA ILE A 114 9.42 27.63 -0.50
C ILE A 114 9.96 29.05 -0.22
N ALA A 115 9.50 29.71 0.84
CA ALA A 115 9.99 31.04 1.22
C ALA A 115 11.44 31.03 1.72
N ALA A 116 11.93 29.92 2.27
CA ALA A 116 13.35 29.77 2.57
C ALA A 116 14.18 29.61 1.30
N MET A 117 13.71 28.82 0.33
CA MET A 117 14.34 28.68 -0.99
C MET A 117 14.41 30.03 -1.72
N ASP A 118 13.32 30.78 -1.75
CA ASP A 118 13.24 32.13 -2.36
C ASP A 118 14.25 33.12 -1.78
N ARG A 119 14.59 32.98 -0.49
CA ARG A 119 15.54 33.87 0.19
C ARG A 119 17.00 33.47 0.00
N GLU A 120 17.28 32.18 -0.13
CA GLU A 120 18.65 31.64 -0.13
C GLU A 120 19.17 31.26 -1.52
N LEU A 121 18.28 30.97 -2.46
CA LEU A 121 18.65 30.73 -3.85
C LEU A 121 18.85 32.07 -4.59
N PRO A 122 19.67 32.09 -5.64
CA PRO A 122 19.88 33.31 -6.42
C PRO A 122 18.64 33.65 -7.26
N VAL A 123 18.55 34.90 -7.74
CA VAL A 123 17.39 35.42 -8.51
C VAL A 123 17.09 34.61 -9.78
N GLU A 124 18.10 33.95 -10.35
CA GLU A 124 17.92 33.04 -11.49
C GLU A 124 17.00 31.85 -11.15
N ALA A 125 16.80 31.53 -9.88
CA ALA A 125 15.90 30.48 -9.41
C ALA A 125 14.42 30.89 -9.35
N ASP A 126 14.06 32.15 -9.63
CA ASP A 126 12.68 32.68 -9.51
C ASP A 126 11.65 31.81 -10.25
N VAL A 127 11.97 31.34 -11.46
CA VAL A 127 11.08 30.50 -12.26
C VAL A 127 10.83 29.15 -11.56
N PHE A 128 11.87 28.56 -10.97
CA PHE A 128 11.75 27.31 -10.21
C PHE A 128 10.91 27.51 -8.94
N VAL A 129 11.19 28.56 -8.16
CA VAL A 129 10.47 28.85 -6.93
C VAL A 129 8.99 29.15 -7.21
N ALA A 130 8.69 29.94 -8.24
CA ALA A 130 7.32 30.26 -8.64
C ALA A 130 6.55 29.02 -9.10
N LEU A 131 7.17 28.19 -9.94
CA LEU A 131 6.55 26.95 -10.42
C LEU A 131 6.32 25.96 -9.27
N LEU A 132 7.31 25.78 -8.39
CA LEU A 132 7.21 24.91 -7.22
C LEU A 132 6.04 25.32 -6.33
N ARG A 133 5.91 26.62 -6.04
CA ARG A 133 4.79 27.17 -5.26
C ARG A 133 3.45 26.82 -5.89
N ALA A 134 3.29 27.10 -7.18
CA ALA A 134 2.02 26.85 -7.86
C ALA A 134 1.65 25.36 -7.88
N ARG A 135 2.63 24.47 -8.09
CA ARG A 135 2.43 23.01 -8.06
C ARG A 135 2.03 22.50 -6.67
N VAL A 136 2.72 22.95 -5.62
CA VAL A 136 2.44 22.58 -4.23
C VAL A 136 1.05 23.05 -3.80
N GLU A 137 0.72 24.31 -4.08
CA GLU A 137 -0.61 24.85 -3.76
C GLU A 137 -1.73 24.13 -4.50
N PHE A 138 -1.51 23.78 -5.78
CA PHE A 138 -2.48 23.03 -6.57
C PHE A 138 -2.70 21.64 -6.00
N ARG A 139 -1.63 20.91 -5.66
CA ARG A 139 -1.75 19.60 -5.01
C ARG A 139 -2.54 19.68 -3.71
N ARG A 140 -2.23 20.66 -2.86
CA ARG A 140 -2.92 20.89 -1.57
C ARG A 140 -4.40 21.21 -1.80
N ALA A 141 -4.73 22.03 -2.80
CA ALA A 141 -6.10 22.36 -3.18
C ALA A 141 -6.88 21.15 -3.72
N CYS A 142 -6.21 20.25 -4.44
CA CYS A 142 -6.80 19.06 -5.03
C CYS A 142 -6.92 17.87 -4.07
N GLY A 143 -6.34 17.92 -2.86
CA GLY A 143 -6.27 16.77 -1.95
C GLY A 143 -7.61 16.07 -1.68
N MET A 144 -8.69 16.83 -1.52
CA MET A 144 -10.05 16.29 -1.29
C MET A 144 -10.66 15.61 -2.53
N LEU A 145 -10.13 15.91 -3.72
CA LEU A 145 -10.68 15.52 -5.01
C LEU A 145 -10.04 14.25 -5.59
N CYS A 146 -8.94 13.78 -5.01
CA CYS A 146 -8.24 12.55 -5.39
C CYS A 146 -8.01 11.64 -4.18
N GLU A 147 -7.57 10.41 -4.45
CA GLU A 147 -7.22 9.51 -3.37
C GLU A 147 -5.89 9.86 -2.72
N PRO A 148 -5.68 9.57 -1.42
CA PRO A 148 -4.40 9.79 -0.78
C PRO A 148 -3.25 9.05 -1.48
N GLY A 149 -2.13 9.75 -1.66
CA GLY A 149 -1.01 9.25 -2.47
C GLY A 149 -1.19 9.43 -3.98
N GLU A 150 -2.29 10.04 -4.42
CA GLU A 150 -2.50 10.47 -5.81
C GLU A 150 -2.50 11.99 -5.92
N GLN A 151 -2.19 12.46 -7.13
CA GLN A 151 -2.21 13.88 -7.46
C GLN A 151 -3.00 14.06 -8.74
N LEU A 152 -4.01 14.95 -8.75
CA LEU A 152 -4.59 15.39 -10.02
C LEU A 152 -3.47 16.04 -10.87
N PRO A 153 -3.22 15.61 -12.10
CA PRO A 153 -2.15 16.12 -12.92
C PRO A 153 -2.59 17.45 -13.50
N GLY A 154 -1.75 18.44 -13.32
CA GLY A 154 -1.90 19.70 -14.03
C GLY A 154 -1.19 19.66 -15.38
N PRO A 155 -0.85 20.83 -15.91
CA PRO A 155 -0.31 20.94 -17.27
C PRO A 155 0.95 20.11 -17.50
N LEU A 156 1.91 20.16 -16.57
CA LEU A 156 3.21 19.51 -16.76
C LEU A 156 3.13 17.99 -16.64
N GLU A 157 2.31 17.47 -15.73
CA GLU A 157 2.12 16.03 -15.59
C GLU A 157 1.45 15.41 -16.83
N VAL A 158 0.56 16.14 -17.51
CA VAL A 158 -0.02 15.69 -18.79
C VAL A 158 1.00 15.83 -19.94
N LEU A 159 1.80 16.89 -19.94
CA LEU A 159 2.81 17.13 -20.96
C LEU A 159 3.91 16.06 -20.94
N ALA A 160 4.36 15.63 -19.76
CA ALA A 160 5.40 14.60 -19.64
C ALA A 160 4.99 13.21 -20.12
N LEU A 161 3.73 12.97 -20.47
CA LEU A 161 3.29 11.72 -21.08
C LEU A 161 3.87 11.48 -22.48
N ASP A 162 4.45 12.50 -23.11
CA ASP A 162 5.17 12.40 -24.40
C ASP A 162 6.66 12.07 -24.24
N GLY A 163 7.10 11.81 -23.01
CA GLY A 163 8.48 12.03 -22.62
C GLY A 163 8.72 13.49 -22.30
N ARG A 164 9.81 13.77 -21.57
CA ARG A 164 10.18 15.16 -21.26
C ARG A 164 10.96 15.73 -22.45
N GLY A 165 10.47 16.85 -22.98
CA GLY A 165 11.24 17.68 -23.91
C GLY A 165 12.26 18.54 -23.14
N GLU A 166 13.06 19.31 -23.87
CA GLU A 166 13.97 20.27 -23.26
C GLU A 166 13.22 21.28 -22.38
N PRO A 167 13.79 21.68 -21.21
CA PRO A 167 13.18 22.68 -20.34
C PRO A 167 12.93 23.98 -21.10
N ASN A 168 11.71 24.53 -20.98
CA ASN A 168 11.30 25.73 -21.71
C ASN A 168 10.65 26.74 -20.76
N ARG A 169 11.07 28.00 -20.85
CA ARG A 169 10.67 29.06 -19.91
C ARG A 169 9.21 29.43 -20.08
N ASP A 170 8.75 29.52 -21.32
CA ASP A 170 7.37 29.87 -21.64
C ASP A 170 6.41 28.78 -21.15
N ILE A 171 6.83 27.51 -21.28
CA ILE A 171 6.10 26.36 -20.71
C ILE A 171 6.04 26.46 -19.18
N ALA A 172 7.16 26.72 -18.50
CA ALA A 172 7.19 26.83 -17.04
C ALA A 172 6.32 27.99 -16.52
N VAL A 173 6.37 29.16 -17.18
CA VAL A 173 5.55 30.33 -16.82
C VAL A 173 4.07 30.08 -17.09
N ALA A 174 3.72 29.53 -18.26
CA ALA A 174 2.34 29.19 -18.59
C ALA A 174 1.76 28.14 -17.62
N ALA A 175 2.56 27.12 -17.27
CA ALA A 175 2.18 26.13 -16.28
C ALA A 175 1.92 26.77 -14.92
N THR A 176 2.81 27.66 -14.46
CA THR A 176 2.66 28.38 -13.19
C THR A 176 1.32 29.14 -13.13
N ALA A 177 0.98 29.87 -14.20
CA ALA A 177 -0.28 30.59 -14.29
C ALA A 177 -1.49 29.63 -14.27
N ALA A 178 -1.43 28.54 -15.04
CA ALA A 178 -2.50 27.55 -15.10
C ALA A 178 -2.74 26.86 -13.74
N TYR A 179 -1.69 26.39 -13.05
CA TYR A 179 -1.80 25.82 -11.71
C TYR A 179 -2.44 26.80 -10.72
N THR A 180 -2.00 28.06 -10.73
CA THR A 180 -2.52 29.11 -9.84
C THR A 180 -4.02 29.33 -10.03
N LEU A 181 -4.48 29.42 -11.28
CA LEU A 181 -5.91 29.58 -11.58
C LEU A 181 -6.73 28.36 -11.11
N LEU A 182 -6.22 27.15 -11.37
CA LEU A 182 -6.90 25.90 -11.01
C LEU A 182 -7.02 25.68 -9.51
N CYS A 183 -6.14 26.26 -8.68
CA CYS A 183 -6.21 26.17 -7.22
C CYS A 183 -7.55 26.66 -6.67
N ASN A 184 -8.07 27.77 -7.20
CA ASN A 184 -9.29 28.38 -6.69
C ASN A 184 -10.52 27.51 -7.01
N ASP A 185 -10.58 26.99 -8.24
CA ASP A 185 -11.67 26.13 -8.70
C ASP A 185 -11.65 24.78 -7.96
N ALA A 186 -10.47 24.23 -7.68
CA ALA A 186 -10.32 23.01 -6.89
C ALA A 186 -10.84 23.20 -5.45
N ARG A 187 -10.50 24.33 -4.81
CA ARG A 187 -10.98 24.67 -3.46
C ARG A 187 -12.51 24.85 -3.44
N GLU A 188 -13.10 25.45 -4.46
CA GLU A 188 -14.55 25.59 -4.58
C GLU A 188 -15.25 24.23 -4.75
N ALA A 189 -14.71 23.36 -5.61
CA ALA A 189 -15.23 22.01 -5.81
C ALA A 189 -15.17 21.18 -4.51
N ALA A 190 -14.06 21.27 -3.77
CA ALA A 190 -13.91 20.60 -2.48
C ALA A 190 -14.94 21.09 -1.45
N ARG A 191 -15.15 22.42 -1.33
CA ARG A 191 -16.16 22.98 -0.43
C ARG A 191 -17.57 22.53 -0.80
N THR A 192 -17.90 22.51 -2.09
CA THR A 192 -19.21 22.05 -2.58
C THR A 192 -19.43 20.58 -2.26
N ARG A 193 -18.41 19.73 -2.49
CA ARG A 193 -18.44 18.30 -2.12
C ARG A 193 -18.74 18.12 -0.63
N VAL A 194 -18.03 18.84 0.24
CA VAL A 194 -18.25 18.72 1.70
C VAL A 194 -19.63 19.24 2.12
N ALA A 195 -20.13 20.32 1.51
CA ALA A 195 -21.47 20.81 1.77
C ALA A 195 -22.56 19.77 1.42
N CYS A 196 -22.45 19.11 0.27
CA CYS A 196 -23.34 18.02 -0.12
C CYS A 196 -23.26 16.85 0.87
N PHE A 197 -22.06 16.49 1.33
CA PHE A 197 -21.87 15.43 2.31
C PHE A 197 -22.51 15.76 3.67
N ILE A 198 -22.42 17.01 4.14
CA ILE A 198 -23.03 17.45 5.40
C ILE A 198 -24.56 17.39 5.32
N GLU A 199 -25.16 17.80 4.19
CA GLU A 199 -26.61 17.65 4.01
C GLU A 199 -27.02 16.19 3.90
N TYR A 200 -26.23 15.34 3.24
CA TYR A 200 -26.46 13.89 3.24
C TYR A 200 -26.47 13.29 4.66
N CYS A 201 -25.50 13.68 5.50
CA CYS A 201 -25.42 13.29 6.91
C CYS A 201 -26.64 13.74 7.75
N LYS A 202 -27.38 14.73 7.27
CA LYS A 202 -28.59 15.24 7.92
C LYS A 202 -29.85 14.53 7.42
N GLU A 203 -29.92 14.22 6.13
CA GLU A 203 -31.14 13.69 5.49
C GLU A 203 -31.23 12.16 5.52
N LYS A 204 -30.11 11.44 5.37
CA LYS A 204 -30.09 9.97 5.30
C LYS A 204 -30.70 9.29 6.54
N PRO A 205 -30.38 9.71 7.79
CA PRO A 205 -30.98 9.09 8.97
C PRO A 205 -32.51 9.31 9.06
N LEU A 206 -33.01 10.46 8.59
CA LEU A 206 -34.44 10.77 8.57
C LEU A 206 -35.17 9.89 7.54
N ALA A 207 -34.57 9.67 6.37
CA ALA A 207 -35.11 8.77 5.35
C ALA A 207 -35.14 7.31 5.83
N GLU A 208 -34.08 6.85 6.47
CA GLU A 208 -34.03 5.50 7.07
C GLU A 208 -35.05 5.32 8.20
N GLN A 209 -35.25 6.33 9.05
CA GLN A 209 -36.27 6.29 10.09
C GLN A 209 -37.68 6.19 9.49
N ALA A 210 -37.99 7.03 8.50
CA ALA A 210 -39.28 6.97 7.79
C ALA A 210 -39.51 5.60 7.13
N TRP A 211 -38.45 4.95 6.63
CA TRP A 211 -38.52 3.59 6.09
C TRP A 211 -38.84 2.55 7.16
N ARG A 212 -38.19 2.61 8.32
CA ARG A 212 -38.48 1.70 9.46
C ARG A 212 -39.91 1.88 9.97
N GLU A 213 -40.38 3.12 10.10
CA GLU A 213 -41.75 3.42 10.53
C GLU A 213 -42.79 2.91 9.52
N ALA A 214 -42.54 3.08 8.22
CA ALA A 214 -43.41 2.56 7.17
C ALA A 214 -43.46 1.02 7.14
N ALA A 215 -42.32 0.36 7.39
CA ALA A 215 -42.23 -1.09 7.48
C ALA A 215 -43.03 -1.68 8.65
N ALA A 216 -43.21 -0.92 9.74
CA ALA A 216 -43.97 -1.33 10.92
C ALA A 216 -45.49 -1.04 10.84
N GLY A 217 -45.95 -0.32 9.80
CA GLY A 217 -47.34 0.14 9.67
C GLY A 217 -48.30 -0.84 9.01
N VAL A 218 -49.61 -0.65 9.24
CA VAL A 218 -50.72 -1.53 8.77
C VAL A 218 -50.96 -1.46 7.25
N ASN A 219 -50.50 -0.40 6.57
CA ASN A 219 -50.52 -0.25 5.10
C ASN A 219 -49.08 -0.28 4.53
N ALA A 220 -48.35 -1.35 4.85
CA ALA A 220 -46.91 -1.46 4.64
C ALA A 220 -46.43 -1.20 3.20
N VAL A 221 -47.17 -1.61 2.16
CA VAL A 221 -46.65 -1.60 0.77
C VAL A 221 -46.43 -0.18 0.22
N ALA A 222 -47.45 0.68 0.24
CA ALA A 222 -47.35 2.04 -0.33
C ALA A 222 -46.44 2.96 0.49
N GLY A 223 -46.44 2.80 1.82
CA GLY A 223 -45.53 3.52 2.71
C GLY A 223 -44.07 3.11 2.48
N LEU A 224 -43.80 1.81 2.32
CA LEU A 224 -42.45 1.28 2.12
C LEU A 224 -41.89 1.68 0.75
N GLU A 225 -42.72 1.71 -0.30
CA GLU A 225 -42.32 2.24 -1.62
C GLU A 225 -42.02 3.74 -1.59
N ALA A 226 -42.79 4.54 -0.86
CA ALA A 226 -42.54 5.97 -0.72
C ALA A 226 -41.26 6.25 0.07
N ALA A 227 -41.04 5.53 1.17
CA ALA A 227 -39.84 5.66 1.99
C ALA A 227 -38.57 5.19 1.24
N ARG A 228 -38.65 4.08 0.50
CA ARG A 228 -37.54 3.62 -0.36
C ARG A 228 -37.20 4.66 -1.45
N ARG A 229 -38.22 5.29 -2.06
CA ARG A 229 -38.02 6.38 -3.02
C ARG A 229 -37.33 7.59 -2.40
N ALA A 230 -37.70 7.95 -1.17
CA ALA A 230 -37.06 9.05 -0.44
C ALA A 230 -35.59 8.73 -0.11
N GLU A 231 -35.29 7.50 0.32
CA GLU A 231 -33.92 7.05 0.58
C GLU A 231 -33.04 7.11 -0.68
N VAL A 232 -33.54 6.57 -1.80
CA VAL A 232 -32.84 6.63 -3.10
C VAL A 232 -32.66 8.08 -3.55
N ALA A 233 -33.65 8.95 -3.36
CA ALA A 233 -33.53 10.36 -3.72
C ALA A 233 -32.44 11.10 -2.93
N VAL A 234 -32.20 10.74 -1.67
CA VAL A 234 -31.12 11.32 -0.85
C VAL A 234 -29.75 10.87 -1.36
N ASP A 235 -29.59 9.58 -1.67
CA ASP A 235 -28.35 9.05 -2.27
C ASP A 235 -28.10 9.66 -3.66
N ASP A 236 -29.14 9.80 -4.49
CA ASP A 236 -29.09 10.44 -5.81
C ASP A 236 -28.74 11.93 -5.72
N ALA A 237 -29.26 12.65 -4.71
CA ALA A 237 -28.95 14.07 -4.50
C ALA A 237 -27.47 14.27 -4.14
N LEU A 238 -26.90 13.40 -3.29
CA LEU A 238 -25.47 13.41 -2.98
C LEU A 238 -24.64 13.15 -4.25
N ALA A 239 -24.96 12.09 -4.99
CA ALA A 239 -24.27 11.72 -6.22
C ALA A 239 -24.35 12.83 -7.27
N TYR A 240 -25.52 13.44 -7.45
CA TYR A 240 -25.74 14.56 -8.36
C TYR A 240 -24.94 15.81 -7.94
N GLY A 241 -24.93 16.14 -6.65
CA GLY A 241 -24.17 17.26 -6.11
C GLY A 241 -22.67 17.10 -6.36
N TYR A 242 -22.13 15.90 -6.11
CA TYR A 242 -20.74 15.56 -6.44
C TYR A 242 -20.47 15.69 -7.93
N ALA A 243 -21.28 15.04 -8.78
CA ALA A 243 -21.12 15.06 -10.22
C ALA A 243 -21.13 16.49 -10.76
N ARG A 244 -22.01 17.37 -10.25
CA ARG A 244 -22.07 18.78 -10.65
C ARG A 244 -20.83 19.58 -10.24
N ALA A 245 -20.32 19.37 -9.03
CA ALA A 245 -19.10 20.03 -8.56
C ALA A 245 -17.88 19.61 -9.38
N PHE A 246 -17.73 18.30 -9.63
CA PHE A 246 -16.65 17.77 -10.47
C PHE A 246 -16.78 18.21 -11.93
N GLU A 247 -17.99 18.23 -12.50
CA GLU A 247 -18.19 18.66 -13.88
C GLU A 247 -17.77 20.12 -14.09
N ARG A 248 -18.08 21.02 -13.16
CA ARG A 248 -17.62 22.42 -13.22
C ARG A 248 -16.10 22.51 -13.18
N PHE A 249 -15.48 21.81 -12.24
CA PHE A 249 -14.02 21.81 -12.12
C PHE A 249 -13.34 21.18 -13.34
N ARG A 250 -13.91 20.11 -13.89
CA ARG A 250 -13.46 19.43 -15.11
C ARG A 250 -13.49 20.37 -16.32
N LEU A 251 -14.56 21.15 -16.49
CA LEU A 251 -14.66 22.15 -17.55
C LEU A 251 -13.61 23.26 -17.39
N SER A 252 -13.34 23.71 -16.17
CA SER A 252 -12.25 24.66 -15.92
C SER A 252 -10.88 24.06 -16.26
N MET A 253 -10.61 22.82 -15.83
CA MET A 253 -9.39 22.08 -16.20
C MET A 253 -9.21 22.02 -17.72
N LEU A 254 -10.26 21.69 -18.48
CA LEU A 254 -10.22 21.69 -19.95
C LEU A 254 -9.85 23.06 -20.52
N GLN A 255 -10.49 24.12 -20.02
CA GLN A 255 -10.23 25.47 -20.47
C GLN A 255 -8.78 25.90 -20.19
N LYS A 256 -8.31 25.74 -18.95
CA LYS A 256 -6.97 26.18 -18.53
C LYS A 256 -5.84 25.38 -19.17
N GLN A 257 -6.05 24.09 -19.39
CA GLN A 257 -5.11 23.26 -20.15
C GLN A 257 -5.10 23.65 -21.64
N THR A 258 -6.24 24.08 -22.21
CA THR A 258 -6.29 24.62 -23.58
C THR A 258 -5.55 25.96 -23.69
N GLU A 259 -5.70 26.85 -22.70
CA GLU A 259 -4.93 28.10 -22.61
C GLU A 259 -3.42 27.80 -22.49
N PHE A 260 -3.02 26.87 -21.62
CA PHE A 260 -1.63 26.43 -21.49
C PHE A 260 -1.05 25.85 -22.78
N ALA A 261 -1.83 25.07 -23.54
CA ALA A 261 -1.37 24.42 -24.77
C ALA A 261 -0.82 25.43 -25.80
N GLN A 262 -1.22 26.70 -25.73
CA GLN A 262 -0.70 27.77 -26.59
C GLN A 262 0.81 28.03 -26.39
N ALA A 263 1.38 27.68 -25.24
CA ALA A 263 2.81 27.76 -24.98
C ALA A 263 3.61 26.61 -25.63
N ILE A 264 2.94 25.57 -26.14
CA ILE A 264 3.59 24.43 -26.82
C ILE A 264 3.80 24.83 -28.28
N ALA A 265 5.03 25.16 -28.66
CA ALA A 265 5.36 25.63 -30.00
C ALA A 265 5.12 24.58 -31.11
N ASP A 266 5.41 23.31 -30.84
CA ASP A 266 5.20 22.20 -31.78
C ASP A 266 3.71 21.85 -31.89
N ASP A 267 3.14 22.06 -33.09
CA ASP A 267 1.72 21.82 -33.36
C ASP A 267 1.31 20.35 -33.14
N ALA A 268 2.15 19.40 -33.53
CA ALA A 268 1.84 17.97 -33.35
C ALA A 268 1.85 17.59 -31.87
N LYS A 269 2.84 18.07 -31.10
CA LYS A 269 2.88 17.89 -29.64
C LYS A 269 1.70 18.58 -28.95
N ARG A 270 1.30 19.76 -29.44
CA ARG A 270 0.14 20.50 -28.91
C ARG A 270 -1.16 19.71 -29.12
N GLU A 271 -1.37 19.14 -30.30
CA GLU A 271 -2.55 18.31 -30.59
C GLU A 271 -2.58 17.02 -29.76
N ASP A 272 -1.44 16.33 -29.64
CA ASP A 272 -1.29 15.12 -28.82
C ASP A 272 -1.51 15.45 -27.33
N TYR A 273 -0.97 16.58 -26.84
CA TYR A 273 -1.20 17.09 -25.49
C TYR A 273 -2.69 17.34 -25.22
N LEU A 274 -3.37 18.12 -26.08
CA LEU A 274 -4.80 18.36 -25.92
C LEU A 274 -5.58 17.03 -25.92
N SER A 275 -5.14 16.05 -26.70
CA SER A 275 -5.80 14.73 -26.77
C SER A 275 -5.69 13.96 -25.47
N ARG A 276 -4.52 14.03 -24.85
CA ARG A 276 -4.29 13.47 -23.51
C ARG A 276 -5.13 14.19 -22.47
N VAL A 277 -5.22 15.52 -22.50
CA VAL A 277 -6.08 16.29 -21.56
C VAL A 277 -7.54 15.82 -21.65
N ASP A 278 -8.09 15.70 -22.85
CA ASP A 278 -9.49 15.28 -23.02
C ASP A 278 -9.69 13.84 -22.54
N ALA A 279 -8.83 12.90 -22.95
CA ALA A 279 -8.87 11.50 -22.48
C ALA A 279 -8.71 11.37 -20.97
N PHE A 280 -7.91 12.25 -20.38
CA PHE A 280 -7.58 12.21 -18.97
C PHE A 280 -8.72 12.70 -18.06
N LEU A 281 -9.51 13.64 -18.56
CA LEU A 281 -10.65 14.20 -17.86
C LEU A 281 -11.94 13.37 -18.08
N HIS A 282 -11.90 12.34 -18.92
CA HIS A 282 -13.04 11.49 -19.26
C HIS A 282 -12.65 10.01 -19.21
N GLU A 283 -13.16 9.30 -18.21
CA GLU A 283 -12.88 7.88 -18.01
C GLU A 283 -13.17 7.04 -19.27
N GLY A 284 -12.32 6.05 -19.58
CA GLY A 284 -12.50 5.21 -20.76
C GLY A 284 -12.16 5.85 -22.11
N VAL A 285 -12.13 7.19 -22.23
CA VAL A 285 -11.76 7.85 -23.49
C VAL A 285 -10.27 7.66 -23.77
N ARG A 286 -9.92 7.31 -25.01
CA ARG A 286 -8.53 7.10 -25.46
C ARG A 286 -8.00 8.34 -26.18
N SER A 287 -6.76 8.72 -25.86
CA SER A 287 -6.05 9.78 -26.58
C SER A 287 -5.60 9.29 -27.96
N VAL A 288 -5.35 10.21 -28.89
CA VAL A 288 -4.77 9.90 -30.20
C VAL A 288 -3.46 9.13 -30.07
N PRO A 289 -2.50 9.53 -29.21
CA PRO A 289 -1.28 8.75 -28.96
C PRO A 289 -1.54 7.31 -28.48
N ALA A 290 -2.53 7.11 -27.59
CA ALA A 290 -2.88 5.77 -27.11
C ALA A 290 -3.45 4.91 -28.24
N MET A 291 -4.35 5.46 -29.06
CA MET A 291 -4.89 4.77 -30.24
C MET A 291 -3.78 4.44 -31.25
N ARG A 292 -2.84 5.37 -31.49
CA ARG A 292 -1.67 5.17 -32.35
C ARG A 292 -0.79 4.03 -31.83
N SER A 293 -0.61 3.92 -30.53
CA SER A 293 0.20 2.86 -29.91
C SER A 293 -0.48 1.49 -29.92
N ILE A 294 -1.81 1.43 -29.76
CA ILE A 294 -2.60 0.21 -29.99
C ILE A 294 -2.44 -0.26 -31.43
N TRP A 295 -2.55 0.66 -32.38
CA TRP A 295 -2.33 0.35 -33.79
C TRP A 295 -0.90 -0.15 -34.07
N GLN A 296 0.14 0.51 -33.54
CA GLN A 296 1.53 0.08 -33.73
C GLN A 296 1.80 -1.33 -33.18
N VAL A 297 1.42 -1.60 -31.93
CA VAL A 297 1.61 -2.93 -31.30
C VAL A 297 0.77 -3.98 -32.01
N GLY A 298 -0.52 -3.70 -32.26
CA GLY A 298 -1.42 -4.60 -32.94
C GLY A 298 -0.96 -4.95 -34.36
N ARG A 299 -0.51 -3.95 -35.13
CA ARG A 299 0.02 -4.15 -36.48
C ARG A 299 1.30 -5.00 -36.46
N ARG A 300 2.25 -4.71 -35.57
CA ARG A 300 3.47 -5.53 -35.42
C ARG A 300 3.17 -6.97 -35.02
N LEU A 301 2.19 -7.16 -34.16
CA LEU A 301 1.78 -8.47 -33.72
C LEU A 301 1.10 -9.27 -34.86
N LEU A 302 0.26 -8.61 -35.66
CA LEU A 302 -0.32 -9.19 -36.88
C LEU A 302 0.77 -9.54 -37.91
N GLU A 303 1.78 -8.69 -38.09
CA GLU A 303 2.92 -8.95 -38.98
C GLU A 303 3.73 -10.19 -38.57
N ARG A 304 3.79 -10.49 -37.27
CA ARG A 304 4.47 -11.69 -36.73
C ARG A 304 3.57 -12.94 -36.64
N SER A 305 2.28 -12.81 -36.95
CA SER A 305 1.36 -13.95 -36.98
C SER A 305 1.68 -14.88 -38.15
N LYS A 306 1.51 -16.19 -37.95
CA LYS A 306 1.71 -17.20 -39.01
C LYS A 306 0.70 -17.04 -40.16
N ASP A 307 -0.43 -16.38 -39.92
CA ASP A 307 -1.51 -16.13 -40.89
C ASP A 307 -1.56 -14.67 -41.38
N ALA A 308 -0.42 -13.96 -41.34
CA ALA A 308 -0.32 -12.57 -41.77
C ALA A 308 -0.53 -12.44 -43.30
N THR A 309 -1.53 -11.64 -43.72
CA THR A 309 -1.73 -11.28 -45.13
C THR A 309 -1.78 -9.76 -45.32
N PRO A 310 -1.37 -9.23 -46.50
CA PRO A 310 -1.49 -7.80 -46.79
C PRO A 310 -2.91 -7.25 -46.60
N ASP A 311 -3.93 -8.04 -46.95
CA ASP A 311 -5.34 -7.66 -46.80
C ASP A 311 -5.76 -7.51 -45.33
N LYS A 312 -5.25 -8.37 -44.43
CA LYS A 312 -5.51 -8.26 -42.98
C LYS A 312 -4.90 -7.00 -42.40
N LEU A 313 -3.65 -6.68 -42.79
CA LEU A 313 -2.97 -5.46 -42.35
C LEU A 313 -3.68 -4.21 -42.88
N ALA A 314 -4.07 -4.19 -44.16
CA ALA A 314 -4.81 -3.08 -44.76
C ALA A 314 -6.18 -2.87 -44.10
N ARG A 315 -6.89 -3.96 -43.75
CA ARG A 315 -8.17 -3.88 -43.03
C ARG A 315 -7.99 -3.34 -41.61
N PHE A 316 -6.93 -3.72 -40.90
CA PHE A 316 -6.63 -3.18 -39.58
C PHE A 316 -6.27 -1.68 -39.64
N ASP A 317 -5.46 -1.28 -40.62
CA ASP A 317 -5.13 0.13 -40.89
C ASP A 317 -6.41 0.95 -41.18
N GLU A 318 -7.33 0.42 -41.99
CA GLU A 318 -8.59 1.09 -42.30
C GLU A 318 -9.48 1.28 -41.07
N ILE A 319 -9.57 0.25 -40.21
CA ILE A 319 -10.30 0.34 -38.93
C ILE A 319 -9.71 1.45 -38.06
N TYR A 320 -8.38 1.55 -37.97
CA TYR A 320 -7.70 2.61 -37.23
C TYR A 320 -8.00 4.00 -37.80
N GLN A 321 -7.91 4.19 -39.12
CA GLN A 321 -8.22 5.47 -39.77
C GLN A 321 -9.66 5.92 -39.54
N ARG A 322 -10.63 4.99 -39.64
CA ARG A 322 -12.04 5.28 -39.33
C ARG A 322 -12.22 5.66 -37.86
N ALA A 323 -11.51 4.98 -36.95
CA ALA A 323 -11.54 5.29 -35.52
C ALA A 323 -10.99 6.70 -35.23
N LEU A 324 -9.87 7.08 -35.86
CA LEU A 324 -9.32 8.44 -35.75
C LEU A 324 -10.28 9.51 -36.27
N ALA A 325 -10.85 9.32 -37.46
CA ALA A 325 -11.80 10.27 -38.03
C ALA A 325 -13.03 10.45 -37.14
N ARG A 326 -13.55 9.35 -36.59
CA ARG A 326 -14.67 9.37 -35.63
C ARG A 326 -14.29 10.08 -34.34
N GLN A 327 -13.09 9.83 -33.80
CA GLN A 327 -12.60 10.50 -32.60
C GLN A 327 -12.48 12.01 -32.81
N ALA A 328 -11.87 12.44 -33.92
CA ALA A 328 -11.73 13.86 -34.27
C ALA A 328 -13.08 14.58 -34.40
N ALA A 329 -14.09 13.92 -34.99
CA ALA A 329 -15.43 14.49 -35.13
C ALA A 329 -16.18 14.63 -33.79
N LEU A 330 -16.04 13.67 -32.88
CA LEU A 330 -16.77 13.64 -31.61
C LEU A 330 -16.14 14.51 -30.53
N ARG A 331 -14.82 14.69 -30.58
CA ARG A 331 -14.05 15.31 -29.49
C ARG A 331 -14.42 16.76 -29.16
N PRO A 332 -14.71 17.66 -30.12
CA PRO A 332 -15.20 19.00 -29.81
C PRO A 332 -16.48 19.01 -28.96
N ASN A 333 -17.33 17.98 -29.11
CA ASN A 333 -18.61 17.90 -28.40
C ASN A 333 -18.45 17.63 -26.88
N LEU A 334 -17.28 17.14 -26.43
CA LEU A 334 -16.95 17.04 -24.99
C LEU A 334 -16.93 18.42 -24.28
N ARG A 335 -16.83 19.50 -25.06
CA ARG A 335 -16.81 20.89 -24.60
C ARG A 335 -18.11 21.63 -24.89
N SER A 336 -19.14 20.94 -25.40
CA SER A 336 -20.45 21.53 -25.69
C SER A 336 -21.09 22.10 -24.43
N ASN A 337 -21.90 23.15 -24.57
CA ASN A 337 -22.70 23.70 -23.47
C ASN A 337 -23.88 22.77 -23.09
N SER A 338 -24.33 21.89 -24.00
CA SER A 338 -25.38 20.89 -23.70
C SER A 338 -24.82 19.69 -22.96
N LYS A 339 -25.47 19.30 -21.86
CA LYS A 339 -25.09 18.12 -21.07
C LYS A 339 -25.33 16.84 -21.86
N GLU A 340 -26.43 16.78 -22.60
CA GLU A 340 -26.84 15.65 -23.44
C GLU A 340 -25.81 15.40 -24.54
N ALA A 341 -25.42 16.45 -25.28
CA ALA A 341 -24.41 16.37 -26.31
C ALA A 341 -23.05 15.89 -25.77
N ARG A 342 -22.66 16.31 -24.55
CA ARG A 342 -21.44 15.82 -23.89
C ARG A 342 -21.55 14.34 -23.53
N ALA A 343 -22.69 13.91 -22.98
CA ALA A 343 -22.91 12.52 -22.59
C ALA A 343 -22.92 11.56 -23.80
N GLU A 344 -23.57 11.95 -24.90
CA GLU A 344 -23.56 11.19 -26.16
C GLU A 344 -22.16 11.09 -26.76
N ALA A 345 -21.44 12.21 -26.82
CA ALA A 345 -20.07 12.25 -27.32
C ALA A 345 -19.14 11.38 -26.47
N TYR A 346 -19.28 11.44 -25.14
CA TYR A 346 -18.52 10.60 -24.20
C TYR A 346 -18.77 9.11 -24.44
N ALA A 347 -20.03 8.67 -24.45
CA ALA A 347 -20.38 7.28 -24.71
C ALA A 347 -19.82 6.78 -26.06
N ALA A 348 -19.97 7.60 -27.10
CA ALA A 348 -19.46 7.27 -28.42
C ALA A 348 -17.92 7.21 -28.49
N LEU A 349 -17.21 8.05 -27.72
CA LEU A 349 -15.75 8.09 -27.66
C LEU A 349 -15.14 6.91 -26.89
N VAL A 350 -15.79 6.45 -25.82
CA VAL A 350 -15.38 5.23 -25.09
C VAL A 350 -15.37 4.02 -26.03
N ASP A 351 -16.35 3.93 -26.93
CA ASP A 351 -16.50 2.82 -27.87
C ASP A 351 -15.62 2.91 -29.13
N VAL A 352 -14.85 4.00 -29.34
CA VAL A 352 -14.08 4.22 -30.57
C VAL A 352 -13.04 3.14 -30.84
N VAL A 353 -12.43 2.57 -29.79
CA VAL A 353 -11.38 1.55 -29.92
C VAL A 353 -11.90 0.12 -29.98
N THR A 354 -13.18 -0.10 -29.68
CA THR A 354 -13.81 -1.42 -29.68
C THR A 354 -13.62 -2.19 -31.00
N PRO A 355 -13.73 -1.56 -32.20
CA PRO A 355 -13.45 -2.24 -33.46
C PRO A 355 -12.00 -2.74 -33.61
N LEU A 356 -11.01 -1.98 -33.11
CA LEU A 356 -9.59 -2.39 -33.13
C LEU A 356 -9.38 -3.61 -32.24
N ARG A 357 -9.94 -3.59 -31.02
CA ARG A 357 -9.85 -4.71 -30.07
C ARG A 357 -10.48 -5.98 -30.62
N LYS A 358 -11.71 -5.89 -31.12
CA LYS A 358 -12.44 -7.02 -31.71
C LYS A 358 -11.70 -7.63 -32.90
N PHE A 359 -11.02 -6.81 -33.70
CA PHE A 359 -10.21 -7.30 -34.82
C PHE A 359 -8.99 -8.09 -34.33
N LEU A 360 -8.24 -7.56 -33.36
CA LEU A 360 -7.08 -8.24 -32.78
C LEU A 360 -7.47 -9.54 -32.07
N ASP A 361 -8.56 -9.55 -31.30
CA ASP A 361 -9.07 -10.75 -30.63
C ASP A 361 -9.45 -11.85 -31.63
N ALA A 362 -10.07 -11.47 -32.76
CA ALA A 362 -10.48 -12.42 -33.80
C ALA A 362 -9.29 -13.04 -34.54
N GLU A 363 -8.21 -12.28 -34.75
CA GLU A 363 -7.07 -12.70 -35.58
C GLU A 363 -5.91 -13.32 -34.78
N VAL A 364 -5.84 -13.10 -33.46
CA VAL A 364 -4.67 -13.49 -32.64
C VAL A 364 -5.01 -14.56 -31.58
N GLY A 365 -6.30 -14.73 -31.22
CA GLY A 365 -6.77 -15.86 -30.40
C GLY A 365 -7.53 -15.45 -29.12
N PRO A 366 -8.18 -16.41 -28.42
CA PRO A 366 -9.17 -16.09 -27.40
C PRO A 366 -8.58 -15.88 -25.99
N SER A 367 -9.10 -14.85 -25.32
CA SER A 367 -9.02 -14.52 -23.88
C SER A 367 -7.69 -13.98 -23.32
N GLY A 368 -7.70 -12.70 -22.93
CA GLY A 368 -6.67 -12.04 -22.12
C GLY A 368 -5.54 -11.35 -22.88
N LEU A 369 -5.41 -11.55 -24.19
CA LEU A 369 -4.35 -10.92 -24.98
C LEU A 369 -4.64 -9.45 -25.29
N ALA A 370 -5.90 -9.05 -25.54
CA ALA A 370 -6.24 -7.65 -25.75
C ALA A 370 -5.87 -6.76 -24.56
N ASP A 371 -6.10 -7.22 -23.33
CA ASP A 371 -5.74 -6.46 -22.13
C ASP A 371 -4.21 -6.37 -21.97
N LYS A 372 -3.47 -7.44 -22.32
CA LYS A 372 -2.00 -7.42 -22.39
C LYS A 372 -1.47 -6.49 -23.49
N ILE A 373 -2.07 -6.50 -24.68
CA ILE A 373 -1.74 -5.58 -25.78
C ILE A 373 -1.95 -4.16 -25.30
N GLU A 374 -3.06 -3.88 -24.63
CA GLU A 374 -3.36 -2.56 -24.12
C GLU A 374 -2.32 -2.11 -23.08
N LEU A 375 -1.92 -2.99 -22.16
CA LEU A 375 -0.82 -2.75 -21.23
C LEU A 375 0.50 -2.40 -21.92
N GLN A 376 0.85 -3.13 -22.99
CA GLN A 376 2.08 -2.91 -23.74
C GLN A 376 2.03 -1.66 -24.62
N SER A 377 0.88 -1.37 -25.23
CA SER A 377 0.64 -0.15 -25.98
C SER A 377 0.76 1.11 -25.11
N LEU A 378 0.51 1.02 -23.80
CA LEU A 378 0.75 2.15 -22.90
C LEU A 378 2.23 2.40 -22.64
N ALA A 379 3.04 1.34 -22.53
CA ALA A 379 4.48 1.49 -22.43
C ALA A 379 5.05 2.15 -23.70
N VAL A 380 4.48 1.83 -24.87
CA VAL A 380 4.81 2.49 -26.14
C VAL A 380 4.32 3.94 -26.17
N ALA A 381 3.07 4.20 -25.76
CA ALA A 381 2.50 5.56 -25.73
C ALA A 381 3.25 6.50 -24.77
N ALA A 382 3.85 5.95 -23.72
CA ALA A 382 4.67 6.65 -22.74
C ALA A 382 6.16 6.70 -23.13
N GLY A 383 6.55 6.21 -24.32
CA GLY A 383 7.93 6.21 -24.81
C GLY A 383 8.89 5.25 -24.08
N LYS A 384 8.38 4.36 -23.22
CA LYS A 384 9.19 3.44 -22.40
C LYS A 384 9.62 2.19 -23.16
N ARG A 385 8.94 1.85 -24.24
CA ARG A 385 9.22 0.69 -25.10
C ARG A 385 8.96 1.04 -26.55
N THR A 386 9.72 0.45 -27.46
CA THR A 386 9.31 0.41 -28.87
C THR A 386 8.18 -0.60 -29.06
N ALA A 387 7.40 -0.49 -30.13
CA ALA A 387 6.36 -1.48 -30.45
C ALA A 387 6.95 -2.90 -30.61
N GLU A 388 8.20 -3.00 -31.08
CA GLU A 388 8.97 -4.24 -31.19
C GLU A 388 9.17 -4.90 -29.81
N GLN A 389 9.75 -4.15 -28.87
CA GLN A 389 10.01 -4.61 -27.49
C GLN A 389 8.72 -4.95 -26.75
N ALA A 390 7.64 -4.22 -27.05
CA ALA A 390 6.34 -4.46 -26.45
C ALA A 390 5.76 -5.81 -26.91
N VAL A 391 5.89 -6.15 -28.21
CA VAL A 391 5.48 -7.44 -28.76
C VAL A 391 6.37 -8.58 -28.23
N ASP A 392 7.68 -8.38 -28.12
CA ASP A 392 8.59 -9.36 -27.51
C ASP A 392 8.19 -9.67 -26.07
N ALA A 393 7.83 -8.64 -25.29
CA ALA A 393 7.38 -8.82 -23.92
C ALA A 393 6.09 -9.64 -23.82
N LEU A 394 5.12 -9.44 -24.72
CA LEU A 394 3.88 -10.24 -24.79
C LEU A 394 4.15 -11.74 -24.97
N GLN A 395 5.24 -12.06 -25.67
CA GLN A 395 5.66 -13.43 -25.97
C GLN A 395 6.52 -14.06 -24.85
N SER A 396 7.10 -13.25 -23.97
CA SER A 396 7.96 -13.70 -22.85
C SER A 396 7.24 -13.98 -21.52
N THR A 397 5.96 -13.61 -21.41
CA THR A 397 5.23 -13.53 -20.12
C THR A 397 4.75 -14.85 -19.50
N ASP A 398 5.29 -16.01 -19.87
CA ASP A 398 4.89 -17.31 -19.29
C ASP A 398 5.75 -17.79 -18.10
N GLU A 399 6.78 -17.07 -17.64
CA GLU A 399 7.78 -17.65 -16.72
C GLU A 399 8.01 -17.01 -15.33
N VAL A 400 7.32 -15.94 -14.90
CA VAL A 400 7.75 -15.22 -13.65
C VAL A 400 6.72 -15.18 -12.50
N ALA A 401 5.62 -15.91 -12.59
CA ALA A 401 4.61 -15.94 -11.50
C ALA A 401 4.57 -17.26 -10.70
N ALA A 402 5.64 -18.06 -10.71
CA ALA A 402 5.63 -19.42 -10.14
C ALA A 402 6.35 -19.60 -8.78
N ASP A 403 7.10 -18.62 -8.28
CA ASP A 403 8.01 -18.85 -7.13
C ASP A 403 7.57 -18.28 -5.77
N ALA A 404 6.31 -17.90 -5.62
CA ALA A 404 5.71 -17.77 -4.30
C ALA A 404 4.98 -19.06 -3.95
N ARG A 405 5.73 -20.16 -3.71
CA ARG A 405 5.12 -21.33 -3.06
C ARG A 405 4.55 -20.88 -1.72
N PRO A 406 3.26 -21.12 -1.42
CA PRO A 406 2.75 -20.93 -0.08
C PRO A 406 3.55 -21.85 0.84
N VAL A 407 4.29 -21.25 1.77
CA VAL A 407 4.91 -21.98 2.87
C VAL A 407 3.79 -22.64 3.67
N GLU A 408 3.98 -23.91 4.00
CA GLU A 408 2.99 -24.76 4.65
C GLU A 408 2.30 -24.07 5.84
N PRO A 409 0.99 -24.32 6.05
CA PRO A 409 0.29 -23.84 7.24
C PRO A 409 1.05 -24.23 8.50
N ALA A 410 1.10 -23.33 9.48
CA ALA A 410 1.87 -23.52 10.72
C ALA A 410 1.34 -24.64 11.66
N LEU A 411 0.31 -25.38 11.23
CA LEU A 411 -0.28 -26.53 11.89
C LEU A 411 -0.47 -27.65 10.88
N PHE A 412 -0.11 -28.89 11.25
CA PHE A 412 -0.39 -30.04 10.38
C PHE A 412 -1.93 -30.17 10.20
N PRO A 413 -2.45 -30.37 8.97
CA PRO A 413 -3.83 -30.05 8.57
C PRO A 413 -4.99 -30.63 9.42
N GLY A 414 -4.73 -31.67 10.22
CA GLY A 414 -5.75 -32.30 11.07
C GLY A 414 -6.11 -31.51 12.34
N ARG A 415 -5.20 -30.69 12.88
CA ARG A 415 -5.39 -30.01 14.18
C ARG A 415 -6.08 -28.64 14.06
N ASP A 416 -5.97 -27.98 12.91
CA ASP A 416 -6.53 -26.64 12.74
C ASP A 416 -7.97 -26.66 12.23
N ARG A 417 -8.91 -26.29 13.11
CA ARG A 417 -10.33 -26.04 12.79
C ARG A 417 -10.68 -24.55 12.91
N GLY A 418 -9.76 -23.66 12.53
CA GLY A 418 -9.90 -22.21 12.72
C GLY A 418 -9.57 -21.75 14.14
N MET A 419 -8.74 -22.53 14.85
CA MET A 419 -8.31 -22.28 16.23
C MET A 419 -6.79 -22.01 16.30
N GLN A 420 -6.13 -21.85 15.15
CA GLN A 420 -4.69 -21.66 15.02
C GLN A 420 -4.13 -20.61 15.99
N LEU A 421 -4.77 -19.44 16.05
CA LEU A 421 -4.35 -18.36 16.94
C LEU A 421 -4.43 -18.73 18.41
N LEU A 422 -5.26 -19.71 18.79
CA LEU A 422 -5.44 -20.13 20.18
C LEU A 422 -4.52 -21.28 20.60
N LEU A 423 -4.08 -22.14 19.67
CA LEU A 423 -3.55 -23.48 19.99
C LEU A 423 -2.04 -23.68 19.80
N GLY A 424 -1.24 -22.63 19.55
CA GLY A 424 0.23 -22.76 19.47
C GLY A 424 0.70 -23.51 18.22
N ALA A 425 2.01 -23.51 17.94
CA ALA A 425 2.64 -24.27 16.84
C ALA A 425 3.73 -25.24 17.36
N PRO A 426 3.36 -26.34 18.05
CA PRO A 426 4.33 -27.33 18.55
C PRO A 426 4.93 -28.17 17.42
N LEU A 427 6.03 -28.87 17.73
CA LEU A 427 6.66 -29.86 16.84
C LEU A 427 7.00 -29.29 15.45
N ARG A 428 7.43 -28.02 15.42
CA ARG A 428 7.75 -27.31 14.17
C ARG A 428 8.93 -28.00 13.50
N GLU A 429 8.66 -28.54 12.31
CA GLU A 429 9.62 -29.39 11.59
C GLU A 429 10.92 -28.66 11.27
N SER A 430 10.82 -27.41 10.83
CA SER A 430 11.99 -26.58 10.53
C SER A 430 12.93 -26.42 11.73
N VAL A 431 12.40 -26.34 12.95
CA VAL A 431 13.19 -26.24 14.19
C VAL A 431 13.87 -27.57 14.48
N LEU A 432 13.13 -28.68 14.44
CA LEU A 432 13.65 -30.01 14.73
C LEU A 432 14.71 -30.45 13.70
N LEU A 433 14.49 -30.18 12.42
CA LEU A 433 15.46 -30.47 11.36
C LEU A 433 16.70 -29.57 11.45
N SER A 434 16.53 -28.28 11.79
CA SER A 434 17.66 -27.37 12.02
C SER A 434 18.51 -27.84 13.20
N LEU A 435 17.88 -28.27 14.29
CA LEU A 435 18.56 -28.87 15.44
C LEU A 435 19.30 -30.14 15.05
N ALA A 436 18.65 -31.06 14.33
CA ALA A 436 19.26 -32.30 13.84
C ALA A 436 20.53 -32.04 13.02
N ALA A 437 20.49 -31.03 12.13
CA ALA A 437 21.63 -30.60 11.33
C ALA A 437 22.79 -30.07 12.21
N ARG A 438 22.49 -29.25 13.23
CA ARG A 438 23.50 -28.70 14.16
C ARG A 438 24.15 -29.74 15.05
N LEU A 439 23.40 -30.78 15.38
CA LEU A 439 23.89 -31.94 16.09
C LEU A 439 24.60 -32.95 15.18
N ARG A 440 24.62 -32.69 13.85
CA ARG A 440 25.25 -33.53 12.83
C ARG A 440 24.72 -34.96 12.84
N LEU A 441 23.40 -35.12 13.00
CA LEU A 441 22.74 -36.42 12.89
C LEU A 441 22.95 -37.01 11.48
N SER A 442 23.09 -38.33 11.41
CA SER A 442 23.23 -39.03 10.12
C SER A 442 21.92 -38.98 9.32
N PRO A 443 21.97 -39.12 7.98
CA PRO A 443 20.77 -39.22 7.15
C PRO A 443 19.80 -40.32 7.60
N GLU A 444 20.32 -41.45 8.09
CA GLU A 444 19.53 -42.54 8.66
C GLU A 444 18.79 -42.10 9.93
N ALA A 445 19.48 -41.40 10.84
CA ALA A 445 18.88 -40.88 12.07
C ALA A 445 17.82 -39.81 11.79
N VAL A 446 18.05 -38.94 10.80
CA VAL A 446 17.06 -37.94 10.37
C VAL A 446 15.81 -38.62 9.77
N ARG A 447 15.95 -39.69 8.99
CA ARG A 447 14.79 -40.47 8.51
C ARG A 447 14.00 -41.11 9.65
N GLY A 448 14.69 -41.66 10.66
CA GLY A 448 14.05 -42.18 11.87
C GLY A 448 13.27 -41.11 12.62
N LEU A 449 13.88 -39.93 12.79
CA LEU A 449 13.27 -38.78 13.43
C LEU A 449 11.96 -38.32 12.76
N VAL A 450 11.88 -38.36 11.43
CA VAL A 450 10.66 -38.00 10.69
C VAL A 450 9.52 -38.99 10.97
N VAL A 451 9.83 -40.28 11.13
CA VAL A 451 8.84 -41.31 11.51
C VAL A 451 8.35 -41.07 12.93
N ASP A 452 9.27 -40.90 13.88
CA ASP A 452 8.93 -40.63 15.29
C ASP A 452 8.10 -39.34 15.43
N LEU A 453 8.43 -38.31 14.64
CA LEU A 453 7.68 -37.07 14.57
C LEU A 453 6.23 -37.30 14.11
N GLY A 454 6.02 -38.19 13.12
CA GLY A 454 4.69 -38.58 12.67
C GLY A 454 3.86 -39.21 13.79
N GLU A 455 4.43 -40.18 14.51
CA GLU A 455 3.75 -40.85 15.63
C GLU A 455 3.39 -39.89 16.76
N VAL A 456 4.31 -38.98 17.12
CA VAL A 456 4.08 -37.98 18.16
C VAL A 456 3.03 -36.95 17.72
N ARG A 457 3.01 -36.56 16.44
CA ARG A 457 1.95 -35.70 15.87
C ARG A 457 0.58 -36.35 15.95
N ASP A 458 0.46 -37.63 15.58
CA ASP A 458 -0.80 -38.37 15.64
C ASP A 458 -1.31 -38.53 17.07
N ALA A 459 -0.42 -38.86 18.01
CA ALA A 459 -0.76 -38.95 19.43
C ALA A 459 -1.21 -37.59 20.01
N LEU A 460 -0.51 -36.51 19.66
CA LEU A 460 -0.87 -35.15 20.08
C LEU A 460 -2.21 -34.71 19.47
N HIS A 461 -2.47 -35.04 18.21
CA HIS A 461 -3.75 -34.78 17.56
C HIS A 461 -4.90 -35.49 18.30
N ALA A 462 -4.77 -36.79 18.55
CA ALA A 462 -5.78 -37.58 19.26
C ALA A 462 -6.04 -37.03 20.68
N ALA A 463 -5.00 -36.54 21.37
CA ALA A 463 -5.13 -35.96 22.71
C ALA A 463 -5.79 -34.56 22.72
N THR A 464 -5.65 -33.79 21.64
CA THR A 464 -6.15 -32.40 21.55
C THR A 464 -7.52 -32.28 20.85
N GLU A 465 -7.90 -33.24 20.01
CA GLU A 465 -9.17 -33.22 19.27
C GLU A 465 -10.42 -33.06 20.18
N PRO A 466 -10.53 -33.76 21.33
CA PRO A 466 -11.68 -33.60 22.22
C PRO A 466 -11.82 -32.17 22.76
N VAL A 467 -10.70 -31.54 23.14
CA VAL A 467 -10.68 -30.19 23.70
C VAL A 467 -11.17 -29.16 22.67
N THR A 468 -10.76 -29.31 21.41
CA THR A 468 -11.22 -28.44 20.32
C THR A 468 -12.72 -28.61 20.04
N LYS A 469 -13.25 -29.84 20.16
CA LYS A 469 -14.70 -30.10 20.04
C LYS A 469 -15.48 -29.43 21.17
N GLU A 470 -15.02 -29.58 22.42
CA GLU A 470 -15.63 -28.94 23.60
C GLU A 470 -15.71 -27.41 23.48
N ILE A 471 -14.65 -26.75 22.98
CA ILE A 471 -14.66 -25.29 22.74
C ILE A 471 -15.71 -24.91 21.69
N GLY A 472 -15.80 -25.69 20.61
CA GLY A 472 -16.77 -25.45 19.54
C GLY A 472 -18.22 -25.70 19.97
N GLU A 473 -18.47 -26.52 20.98
CA GLU A 473 -19.79 -26.76 21.59
C GLU A 473 -20.19 -25.63 22.52
N GLU A 474 -19.29 -25.16 23.40
CA GLU A 474 -19.55 -24.01 24.28
C GLU A 474 -19.81 -22.73 23.49
N LEU A 475 -19.08 -22.51 22.40
CA LEU A 475 -19.30 -21.35 21.53
C LEU A 475 -20.69 -21.40 20.85
N ARG A 476 -21.21 -22.59 20.55
CA ARG A 476 -22.58 -22.79 20.06
C ARG A 476 -23.62 -22.50 21.16
N ALA A 477 -23.37 -22.95 22.38
CA ALA A 477 -24.23 -22.70 23.53
C ALA A 477 -24.31 -21.21 23.90
N LEU A 478 -23.23 -20.44 23.66
CA LEU A 478 -23.16 -19.00 23.91
C LEU A 478 -24.24 -18.19 23.15
N GLY A 479 -24.66 -18.66 21.97
CA GLY A 479 -25.69 -18.02 21.13
C GLY A 479 -27.12 -18.52 21.37
N ASP A 480 -27.32 -19.46 22.31
CA ASP A 480 -28.62 -20.07 22.58
C ASP A 480 -29.54 -19.13 23.39
N PRO A 481 -30.73 -18.75 22.87
CA PRO A 481 -31.67 -17.85 23.54
C PRO A 481 -32.35 -18.43 24.80
N GLY A 482 -32.16 -19.71 25.12
CA GLY A 482 -32.74 -20.36 26.30
C GLY A 482 -31.99 -20.12 27.62
N ALA A 483 -30.87 -19.40 27.62
CA ALA A 483 -30.05 -19.20 28.81
C ALA A 483 -30.73 -18.26 29.82
N THR A 484 -30.88 -18.71 31.07
CA THR A 484 -31.43 -17.92 32.20
C THR A 484 -30.41 -16.99 32.84
N GLU A 485 -29.13 -17.11 32.47
CA GLU A 485 -28.04 -16.28 32.96
C GLU A 485 -27.94 -14.96 32.19
N SER A 486 -27.46 -13.90 32.85
CA SER A 486 -27.17 -12.62 32.19
C SER A 486 -26.06 -12.79 31.13
N GLU A 487 -26.14 -12.02 30.04
CA GLU A 487 -25.17 -12.01 28.92
C GLU A 487 -23.70 -11.91 29.40
N SER A 488 -23.46 -11.05 30.39
CA SER A 488 -22.13 -10.86 31.00
C SER A 488 -21.62 -12.08 31.78
N ALA A 489 -22.52 -12.86 32.40
CA ALA A 489 -22.17 -14.06 33.15
C ALA A 489 -21.81 -15.21 32.20
N LEU A 490 -22.59 -15.39 31.13
CA LEU A 490 -22.33 -16.38 30.08
C LEU A 490 -20.97 -16.16 29.42
N LEU A 491 -20.68 -14.92 29.03
CA LEU A 491 -19.39 -14.56 28.43
C LEU A 491 -18.22 -14.78 29.41
N LEU A 492 -18.40 -14.43 30.69
CA LEU A 492 -17.36 -14.61 31.70
C LEU A 492 -17.07 -16.10 31.94
N HIS A 493 -18.10 -16.93 32.02
CA HIS A 493 -17.98 -18.39 32.15
C HIS A 493 -17.26 -19.00 30.94
N PHE A 494 -17.69 -18.62 29.72
CA PHE A 494 -17.06 -19.07 28.48
C PHE A 494 -15.58 -18.69 28.41
N MET A 495 -15.22 -17.43 28.68
CA MET A 495 -13.82 -17.00 28.64
C MET A 495 -12.96 -17.71 29.70
N SER A 496 -13.53 -18.03 30.86
CA SER A 496 -12.84 -18.84 31.89
C SER A 496 -12.61 -20.28 31.41
N SER A 497 -13.62 -20.91 30.82
CA SER A 497 -13.52 -22.26 30.25
C SER A 497 -12.50 -22.33 29.11
N LEU A 498 -12.56 -21.34 28.20
CA LEU A 498 -11.64 -21.22 27.07
C LEU A 498 -10.18 -21.17 27.55
N ARG A 499 -9.87 -20.37 28.56
CA ARG A 499 -8.52 -20.27 29.16
C ARG A 499 -8.03 -21.58 29.77
N ALA A 500 -8.89 -22.27 30.52
CA ALA A 500 -8.53 -23.56 31.12
C ALA A 500 -8.21 -24.60 30.04
N LYS A 501 -8.99 -24.62 28.95
CA LYS A 501 -8.79 -25.54 27.82
C LYS A 501 -7.57 -25.21 26.99
N THR A 502 -7.29 -23.94 26.71
CA THR A 502 -6.07 -23.54 26.00
C THR A 502 -4.81 -23.89 26.79
N GLU A 503 -4.82 -23.72 28.12
CA GLU A 503 -3.68 -24.10 28.96
C GLU A 503 -3.48 -25.62 29.02
N ARG A 504 -4.57 -26.40 29.03
CA ARG A 504 -4.51 -27.87 28.90
C ARG A 504 -3.85 -28.29 27.58
N VAL A 505 -4.21 -27.66 26.46
CA VAL A 505 -3.56 -27.93 25.16
C VAL A 505 -2.08 -27.56 25.20
N ARG A 506 -1.72 -26.41 25.77
CA ARG A 506 -0.32 -25.98 25.90
C ARG A 506 0.53 -26.91 26.75
N ALA A 507 -0.06 -27.53 27.78
CA ALA A 507 0.63 -28.55 28.57
C ALA A 507 0.95 -29.80 27.73
N LEU A 508 0.00 -30.25 26.89
CA LEU A 508 0.22 -31.35 25.94
C LEU A 508 1.28 -30.99 24.90
N ASP A 509 1.27 -29.77 24.38
CA ASP A 509 2.25 -29.27 23.42
C ASP A 509 3.66 -29.26 23.99
N ARG A 510 3.83 -28.74 25.21
CA ARG A 510 5.12 -28.76 25.93
C ARG A 510 5.63 -30.19 26.12
N ALA A 511 4.76 -31.11 26.51
CA ALA A 511 5.14 -32.52 26.69
C ALA A 511 5.57 -33.18 25.38
N ALA A 512 4.87 -32.90 24.27
CA ALA A 512 5.22 -33.44 22.96
C ALA A 512 6.56 -32.87 22.45
N ASN A 513 6.77 -31.56 22.57
CA ASN A 513 8.03 -30.90 22.23
C ASN A 513 9.19 -31.52 23.00
N GLU A 514 9.04 -31.68 24.32
CA GLU A 514 10.13 -32.17 25.16
C GLU A 514 10.44 -33.65 24.92
N ARG A 515 9.43 -34.45 24.56
CA ARG A 515 9.63 -35.83 24.10
C ARG A 515 10.51 -35.87 22.85
N MET A 516 10.24 -35.03 21.86
CA MET A 516 11.05 -34.98 20.63
C MET A 516 12.46 -34.43 20.88
N LEU A 517 12.62 -33.40 21.71
CA LEU A 517 13.94 -32.85 22.04
C LEU A 517 14.80 -33.88 22.79
N THR A 518 14.21 -34.62 23.73
CA THR A 518 14.89 -35.70 24.44
C THR A 518 15.34 -36.81 23.49
N GLU A 519 14.48 -37.16 22.53
CA GLU A 519 14.79 -38.17 21.53
C GLU A 519 15.93 -37.73 20.60
N ILE A 520 15.92 -36.48 20.13
CA ILE A 520 17.00 -35.91 19.33
C ILE A 520 18.32 -35.88 20.12
N ALA A 521 18.30 -35.47 21.40
CA ALA A 521 19.48 -35.47 22.25
C ALA A 521 20.06 -36.89 22.42
N ARG A 522 19.18 -37.89 22.60
CA ARG A 522 19.53 -39.30 22.68
C ARG A 522 20.18 -39.80 21.38
N MET A 523 19.57 -39.51 20.22
CA MET A 523 20.12 -39.88 18.90
C MET A 523 21.48 -39.25 18.64
N ALA A 524 21.68 -38.01 19.09
CA ALA A 524 22.93 -37.26 18.93
C ALA A 524 24.00 -37.58 19.98
N ALA A 525 23.67 -38.38 21.00
CA ALA A 525 24.53 -38.65 22.15
C ALA A 525 25.04 -37.38 22.86
N VAL A 526 24.17 -36.37 22.99
CA VAL A 526 24.46 -35.12 23.72
C VAL A 526 23.62 -35.00 24.98
N PRO A 527 24.09 -34.27 26.02
CA PRO A 527 23.29 -33.96 27.19
C PRO A 527 22.00 -33.18 26.85
N ALA A 528 20.95 -33.34 27.66
CA ALA A 528 19.67 -32.66 27.46
C ALA A 528 19.71 -31.15 27.76
N ASP A 529 20.78 -30.68 28.39
CA ASP A 529 21.13 -29.28 28.69
C ASP A 529 22.14 -28.69 27.70
N ASP A 530 22.50 -29.40 26.62
CA ASP A 530 23.29 -28.84 25.52
C ASP A 530 22.64 -27.55 25.01
N GLU A 531 23.44 -26.51 24.78
CA GLU A 531 22.97 -25.18 24.39
C GLU A 531 22.06 -25.23 23.14
N ARG A 532 22.36 -26.11 22.18
CA ARG A 532 21.56 -26.25 20.96
C ARG A 532 20.16 -26.82 21.26
N ILE A 533 20.08 -27.74 22.22
CA ILE A 533 18.80 -28.28 22.72
C ILE A 533 18.04 -27.20 23.50
N ALA A 534 18.74 -26.43 24.34
CA ALA A 534 18.13 -25.34 25.10
C ALA A 534 17.54 -24.24 24.20
N ILE A 535 18.28 -23.84 23.15
CA ILE A 535 17.80 -22.91 22.11
C ILE A 535 16.52 -23.43 21.44
N ALA A 536 16.54 -24.69 20.96
CA ALA A 536 15.38 -25.29 20.33
C ALA A 536 14.18 -25.42 21.27
N ARG A 537 14.41 -25.69 22.56
CA ARG A 537 13.38 -25.74 23.61
C ARG A 537 12.71 -24.38 23.81
N VAL A 538 13.50 -23.31 23.88
CA VAL A 538 12.98 -21.94 23.99
C VAL A 538 12.19 -21.58 22.73
N GLU A 539 12.71 -21.87 21.56
CA GLU A 539 12.03 -21.57 20.29
C GLU A 539 10.69 -22.29 20.17
N LEU A 540 10.64 -23.60 20.45
CA LEU A 540 9.39 -24.35 20.45
C LEU A 540 8.40 -23.82 21.50
N SER A 541 8.90 -23.38 22.66
CA SER A 541 8.07 -22.75 23.69
C SER A 541 7.49 -21.41 23.22
N LEU A 542 8.28 -20.60 22.50
CA LEU A 542 7.81 -19.36 21.89
C LEU A 542 6.73 -19.65 20.84
N LEU A 543 6.94 -20.62 19.95
CA LEU A 543 5.96 -21.00 18.93
C LEU A 543 4.64 -21.50 19.53
N CYS A 544 4.68 -22.18 20.69
CA CYS A 544 3.48 -22.54 21.45
C CYS A 544 2.74 -21.32 22.02
N GLU A 545 3.45 -20.24 22.36
CA GLU A 545 2.83 -19.00 22.85
C GLU A 545 2.27 -18.12 21.71
N ILE A 546 2.99 -18.03 20.58
CA ILE A 546 2.64 -17.16 19.45
C ILE A 546 1.51 -17.75 18.58
N GLY A 547 1.52 -19.07 18.34
CA GLY A 547 0.46 -19.76 17.57
C GLY A 547 0.53 -19.63 16.04
N ALA A 548 1.36 -18.72 15.53
CA ALA A 548 1.73 -18.58 14.13
C ALA A 548 3.16 -18.04 14.05
N ASP A 549 3.84 -18.22 12.93
CA ASP A 549 5.18 -17.67 12.68
C ASP A 549 5.17 -16.51 11.67
N ARG A 550 3.97 -16.10 11.23
CA ARG A 550 3.76 -15.05 10.22
C ARG A 550 2.51 -14.23 10.53
N GLY A 551 2.45 -13.03 9.93
CA GLY A 551 1.29 -12.16 10.01
C GLY A 551 0.01 -12.84 9.50
N MET A 552 -1.01 -12.89 10.35
CA MET A 552 -2.37 -13.28 9.97
C MET A 552 -3.29 -12.07 10.15
N PRO A 553 -4.10 -11.69 9.14
CA PRO A 553 -5.03 -10.57 9.27
C PRO A 553 -5.93 -10.67 10.50
N GLU A 554 -6.31 -11.88 10.90
CA GLU A 554 -7.13 -12.16 12.07
C GLU A 554 -6.37 -11.94 13.39
N ALA A 555 -5.07 -12.26 13.44
CA ALA A 555 -4.23 -12.03 14.61
C ALA A 555 -4.13 -10.54 14.94
N GLU A 556 -4.04 -9.72 13.90
CA GLU A 556 -3.93 -8.28 14.02
C GLU A 556 -5.31 -7.62 14.20
N GLY A 557 -6.26 -7.89 13.31
CA GLY A 557 -7.58 -7.25 13.30
C GLY A 557 -8.51 -7.67 14.43
N VAL A 558 -8.37 -8.88 14.97
CA VAL A 558 -9.15 -9.36 16.14
C VAL A 558 -8.29 -9.47 17.38
N GLY A 559 -7.09 -10.04 17.24
CA GLY A 559 -6.19 -10.26 18.35
C GLY A 559 -5.44 -9.03 18.82
N GLY A 560 -5.28 -8.02 17.96
CA GLY A 560 -4.42 -6.86 18.21
C GLY A 560 -2.93 -7.17 18.19
N LEU A 561 -2.52 -8.38 17.80
CA LEU A 561 -1.13 -8.80 17.76
C LEU A 561 -0.42 -8.20 16.55
N THR A 562 0.67 -7.46 16.77
CA THR A 562 1.40 -6.84 15.67
C THR A 562 2.23 -7.87 14.89
N ALA A 563 2.38 -7.64 13.59
CA ALA A 563 3.12 -8.55 12.70
C ALA A 563 4.53 -8.85 13.21
N VAL A 564 5.24 -7.83 13.73
CA VAL A 564 6.59 -7.99 14.30
C VAL A 564 6.60 -8.89 15.54
N ALA A 565 5.56 -8.83 16.37
CA ALA A 565 5.44 -9.70 17.54
C ALA A 565 5.21 -11.18 17.14
N LEU A 566 4.65 -11.45 15.96
CA LEU A 566 4.43 -12.82 15.49
C LEU A 566 5.70 -13.47 14.92
N VAL A 567 6.68 -12.68 14.51
CA VAL A 567 7.91 -13.23 13.91
C VAL A 567 8.76 -13.93 14.98
N ASN A 568 9.14 -15.16 14.68
CA ASN A 568 10.06 -15.94 15.48
C ASN A 568 11.51 -15.40 15.36
N PRO A 569 12.12 -14.87 16.43
CA PRO A 569 13.45 -14.25 16.34
C PRO A 569 14.57 -15.24 16.01
N PHE A 570 14.40 -16.53 16.33
CA PHE A 570 15.38 -17.56 15.95
C PHE A 570 15.34 -17.85 14.44
N GLU A 571 14.16 -17.85 13.83
CA GLU A 571 14.03 -17.96 12.37
C GLU A 571 14.70 -16.78 11.66
N VAL A 572 14.56 -15.56 12.19
CA VAL A 572 15.23 -14.36 11.66
C VAL A 572 16.74 -14.58 11.62
N VAL A 573 17.33 -14.98 12.75
CA VAL A 573 18.77 -15.21 12.85
C VAL A 573 19.23 -16.33 11.91
N ARG A 574 18.50 -17.44 11.83
CA ARG A 574 18.87 -18.57 10.95
C ARG A 574 18.85 -18.22 9.48
N SER A 575 17.99 -17.29 9.08
CA SER A 575 17.75 -16.96 7.68
C SER A 575 18.31 -15.61 7.24
N MET A 576 18.98 -14.87 8.14
CA MET A 576 19.63 -13.61 7.79
C MET A 576 20.89 -13.83 6.93
N GLY A 577 21.25 -12.80 6.16
CA GLY A 577 22.48 -12.76 5.35
C GLY A 577 23.74 -12.59 6.20
N ALA A 578 24.13 -13.64 6.92
CA ALA A 578 25.33 -13.72 7.76
C ALA A 578 26.00 -15.09 7.62
N ASP A 579 27.28 -15.20 7.97
CA ASP A 579 27.97 -16.49 7.98
C ASP A 579 27.50 -17.39 9.15
N GLU A 580 27.83 -18.68 9.09
CA GLU A 580 27.34 -19.67 10.07
C GLU A 580 27.82 -19.39 11.50
N GLY A 581 29.05 -18.88 11.67
CA GLY A 581 29.59 -18.53 12.99
C GLY A 581 28.90 -17.30 13.58
N GLN A 582 28.62 -16.31 12.73
CA GLN A 582 27.82 -15.15 13.08
C GLN A 582 26.40 -15.55 13.50
N ARG A 583 25.71 -16.39 12.71
CA ARG A 583 24.37 -16.89 13.02
C ARG A 583 24.32 -17.63 14.36
N ALA A 584 25.27 -18.54 14.61
CA ALA A 584 25.33 -19.27 15.87
C ALA A 584 25.46 -18.33 17.08
N THR A 585 26.35 -17.34 16.99
CA THR A 585 26.53 -16.32 18.05
C THR A 585 25.26 -15.50 18.25
N SER A 586 24.60 -15.11 17.16
CA SER A 586 23.35 -14.36 17.21
C SER A 586 22.21 -15.14 17.85
N GLU A 587 22.14 -16.47 17.68
CA GLU A 587 21.14 -17.30 18.36
C GLU A 587 21.38 -17.36 19.87
N SER A 588 22.63 -17.46 20.31
CA SER A 588 22.97 -17.38 21.74
C SER A 588 22.55 -16.02 22.33
N ILE A 589 22.68 -14.92 21.56
CA ILE A 589 22.20 -13.59 21.98
C ILE A 589 20.67 -13.57 22.11
N VAL A 590 19.93 -14.16 21.17
CA VAL A 590 18.46 -14.29 21.28
C VAL A 590 18.09 -15.16 22.49
N HIS A 591 18.80 -16.26 22.70
CA HIS A 591 18.58 -17.18 23.83
C HIS A 591 18.86 -16.52 25.19
N ALA A 592 19.83 -15.61 25.27
CA ALA A 592 20.08 -14.83 26.48
C ALA A 592 18.87 -13.97 26.90
N ARG A 593 17.93 -13.69 25.98
CA ARG A 593 16.65 -12.99 26.22
C ARG A 593 15.45 -13.93 26.37
N ALA A 594 15.65 -15.24 26.52
CA ALA A 594 14.58 -16.26 26.49
C ALA A 594 13.43 -15.96 27.47
N ASP A 595 13.73 -15.65 28.73
CA ASP A 595 12.73 -15.37 29.75
C ASP A 595 11.93 -14.10 29.43
N GLU A 596 12.61 -13.05 28.95
CA GLU A 596 11.95 -11.80 28.51
C GLU A 596 11.02 -12.05 27.32
N LEU A 597 11.46 -12.84 26.33
CA LEU A 597 10.67 -13.18 25.15
C LEU A 597 9.40 -13.96 25.52
N LEU A 598 9.53 -14.99 26.37
CA LEU A 598 8.39 -15.78 26.83
C LEU A 598 7.41 -14.95 27.66
N ALA A 599 7.92 -14.10 28.57
CA ALA A 599 7.10 -13.20 29.36
C ALA A 599 6.31 -12.22 28.48
N ALA A 600 6.98 -11.60 27.50
CA ALA A 600 6.36 -10.65 26.59
C ALA A 600 5.26 -11.29 25.71
N HIS A 601 5.43 -12.56 25.30
CA HIS A 601 4.38 -13.26 24.55
C HIS A 601 3.19 -13.68 25.42
N ARG A 602 3.42 -14.05 26.69
CA ARG A 602 2.32 -14.30 27.63
C ARG A 602 1.52 -13.03 27.92
N GLU A 603 2.18 -11.88 28.02
CA GLU A 603 1.50 -10.58 28.11
C GLU A 603 0.68 -10.29 26.85
N ALA A 604 1.28 -10.45 25.67
CA ALA A 604 0.59 -10.29 24.39
C ALA A 604 -0.67 -11.17 24.32
N ARG A 605 -0.55 -12.40 24.81
CA ARG A 605 -1.65 -13.36 24.87
C ARG A 605 -2.78 -12.91 25.79
N ALA A 606 -2.46 -12.39 26.97
CA ALA A 606 -3.47 -11.87 27.88
C ALA A 606 -4.28 -10.74 27.24
N VAL A 607 -3.62 -9.84 26.51
CA VAL A 607 -4.29 -8.75 25.76
C VAL A 607 -5.13 -9.30 24.61
N PHE A 608 -4.60 -10.27 23.86
CA PHE A 608 -5.33 -10.97 22.79
C PHE A 608 -6.65 -11.57 23.29
N GLU A 609 -6.64 -12.23 24.45
CA GLU A 609 -7.86 -12.80 25.04
C GLU A 609 -8.84 -11.72 25.53
N LEU A 610 -8.34 -10.59 26.02
CA LEU A 610 -9.19 -9.43 26.36
C LEU A 610 -9.87 -8.85 25.12
N ASN A 611 -9.16 -8.78 23.99
CA ASN A 611 -9.72 -8.33 22.73
C ASN A 611 -10.82 -9.28 22.24
N ILE A 612 -10.58 -10.60 22.26
CA ILE A 612 -11.61 -11.61 21.92
C ILE A 612 -12.83 -11.45 22.82
N ARG A 613 -12.63 -11.33 24.13
CA ARG A 613 -13.75 -11.14 25.08
C ARG A 613 -14.57 -9.91 24.73
N ALA A 614 -13.91 -8.78 24.47
CA ALA A 614 -14.58 -7.53 24.15
C ALA A 614 -15.38 -7.65 22.84
N LEU A 615 -14.82 -8.29 21.81
CA LEU A 615 -15.52 -8.54 20.55
C LEU A 615 -16.73 -9.46 20.73
N LEU A 616 -16.56 -10.58 21.44
CA LEU A 616 -17.65 -11.52 21.70
C LEU A 616 -18.78 -10.88 22.51
N GLY A 617 -18.46 -10.07 23.50
CA GLY A 617 -19.48 -9.31 24.26
C GLY A 617 -20.32 -8.43 23.35
N LEU A 618 -19.68 -7.65 22.48
CA LEU A 618 -20.41 -6.81 21.53
C LEU A 618 -21.29 -7.62 20.56
N LEU A 619 -20.79 -8.76 20.07
CA LEU A 619 -21.56 -9.62 19.18
C LEU A 619 -22.79 -10.20 19.88
N LEU A 620 -22.63 -10.70 21.11
CA LEU A 620 -23.71 -11.22 21.93
C LEU A 620 -24.76 -10.15 22.21
N ASP A 621 -24.33 -9.00 22.75
CA ASP A 621 -25.23 -7.87 23.00
C ASP A 621 -26.02 -7.53 21.71
N GLY A 622 -25.38 -7.66 20.54
CA GLY A 622 -25.97 -7.38 19.20
C GLY A 622 -27.05 -8.33 18.82
N GLU A 623 -26.76 -9.61 18.99
CA GLU A 623 -27.67 -10.69 18.72
C GLU A 623 -28.88 -10.63 19.67
N PHE A 624 -28.66 -10.39 20.96
CA PHE A 624 -29.74 -10.26 21.94
C PHE A 624 -30.60 -9.02 21.72
N ALA A 625 -30.00 -7.86 21.43
CA ALA A 625 -30.75 -6.65 21.07
C ALA A 625 -31.64 -6.87 19.84
N ARG A 626 -31.09 -7.48 18.77
CA ARG A 626 -31.85 -7.83 17.56
C ARG A 626 -33.02 -8.75 17.88
N LYS A 627 -32.81 -9.78 18.71
CA LYS A 627 -33.85 -10.71 19.16
C LYS A 627 -34.93 -10.02 20.02
N ARG A 628 -34.57 -8.98 20.79
CA ARG A 628 -35.50 -8.13 21.57
C ARG A 628 -36.22 -7.04 20.77
N GLY A 629 -35.86 -6.84 19.50
CA GLY A 629 -36.36 -5.72 18.70
C GLY A 629 -35.82 -4.35 19.14
N GLU A 630 -34.71 -4.34 19.87
CA GLU A 630 -34.07 -3.14 20.38
C GLU A 630 -33.01 -2.63 19.40
N THR A 631 -32.89 -1.30 19.28
CA THR A 631 -31.81 -0.67 18.53
C THR A 631 -30.78 -0.17 19.54
N VAL A 632 -29.57 -0.73 19.53
CA VAL A 632 -28.51 -0.34 20.47
C VAL A 632 -27.51 0.57 19.73
N GLU A 633 -27.44 1.83 20.15
CA GLU A 633 -26.29 2.68 19.82
C GLU A 633 -25.05 2.11 20.50
N ARG A 634 -23.95 1.97 19.76
CA ARG A 634 -22.73 1.33 20.26
C ARG A 634 -21.52 2.15 19.94
N GLU A 635 -20.58 2.16 20.88
CA GLU A 635 -19.25 2.66 20.62
C GLU A 635 -18.47 1.72 19.69
N PRO A 636 -17.55 2.27 18.88
CA PRO A 636 -16.72 1.50 17.96
C PRO A 636 -15.79 0.56 18.72
N TRP A 637 -15.73 -0.69 18.28
CA TRP A 637 -14.75 -1.64 18.79
C TRP A 637 -13.48 -1.62 17.97
N ARG A 638 -12.34 -1.59 18.68
CA ARG A 638 -11.02 -1.85 18.12
C ARG A 638 -10.24 -2.76 19.05
N PRO A 639 -9.42 -3.67 18.50
CA PRO A 639 -8.51 -4.43 19.34
C PRO A 639 -7.51 -3.47 19.99
N ARG A 640 -7.21 -3.73 21.26
CA ARG A 640 -6.08 -3.11 21.94
C ARG A 640 -4.78 -3.72 21.41
N LEU A 641 -3.74 -2.92 21.34
CA LEU A 641 -2.43 -3.35 20.88
C LEU A 641 -1.84 -4.42 21.80
N ALA A 642 -1.63 -5.61 21.24
CA ALA A 642 -1.02 -6.76 21.88
C ALA A 642 0.37 -6.99 21.29
N GLY A 643 1.32 -7.43 22.12
CA GLY A 643 2.67 -7.80 21.64
C GLY A 643 3.64 -6.64 21.43
N MET A 644 3.35 -5.44 21.93
CA MET A 644 4.30 -4.31 21.91
C MET A 644 5.65 -4.68 22.56
N ALA A 645 5.62 -5.23 23.78
CA ALA A 645 6.83 -5.63 24.49
C ALA A 645 7.64 -6.68 23.70
N ALA A 646 6.93 -7.64 23.09
CA ALA A 646 7.52 -8.66 22.24
C ALA A 646 8.18 -8.05 20.99
N ALA A 647 7.51 -7.11 20.31
CA ALA A 647 8.07 -6.41 19.16
C ALA A 647 9.31 -5.57 19.54
N GLN A 648 9.25 -4.84 20.66
CA GLN A 648 10.39 -4.07 21.18
C GLN A 648 11.60 -4.95 21.50
N LEU A 649 11.38 -6.19 21.96
CA LEU A 649 12.47 -7.14 22.17
C LEU A 649 13.21 -7.49 20.88
N ARG A 650 12.54 -7.58 19.73
CA ARG A 650 13.23 -7.83 18.45
C ARG A 650 14.14 -6.66 18.05
N PHE A 651 13.72 -5.42 18.31
CA PHE A 651 14.59 -4.26 18.10
C PHE A 651 15.75 -4.23 19.10
N ARG A 652 15.52 -4.59 20.37
CA ARG A 652 16.59 -4.70 21.38
C ARG A 652 17.60 -5.79 21.01
N ILE A 653 17.15 -6.92 20.48
CA ILE A 653 18.03 -7.97 19.94
C ILE A 653 18.91 -7.39 18.83
N ALA A 654 18.36 -6.59 17.90
CA ALA A 654 19.18 -5.94 16.88
C ALA A 654 20.25 -5.00 17.48
N ASP A 655 19.91 -4.28 18.56
CA ASP A 655 20.87 -3.43 19.28
C ASP A 655 21.95 -4.26 20.02
N ASP A 656 21.58 -5.40 20.62
CA ASP A 656 22.51 -6.35 21.24
C ASP A 656 23.46 -6.96 20.18
N LEU A 657 22.93 -7.34 19.01
CA LEU A 657 23.70 -7.83 17.87
C LEU A 657 24.67 -6.77 17.35
N ARG A 658 24.23 -5.51 17.27
CA ARG A 658 25.09 -4.38 16.90
C ARG A 658 26.26 -4.25 17.86
N ALA A 659 25.99 -4.29 19.16
CA ALA A 659 27.01 -4.17 20.19
C ALA A 659 28.00 -5.34 20.20
N ALA A 660 27.53 -6.57 19.94
CA ALA A 660 28.35 -7.78 20.01
C ALA A 660 29.10 -8.11 18.70
N GLN A 661 28.48 -7.87 17.55
CA GLN A 661 28.95 -8.36 16.24
C GLN A 661 29.08 -7.26 15.18
N GLY A 662 28.69 -6.02 15.50
CA GLY A 662 28.80 -4.85 14.62
C GLY A 662 27.55 -4.58 13.78
N ASP A 663 27.57 -3.45 13.07
CA ASP A 663 26.41 -2.91 12.35
C ASP A 663 25.90 -3.86 11.25
N MET A 664 26.80 -4.48 10.47
CA MET A 664 26.40 -5.39 9.39
C MET A 664 25.47 -6.51 9.84
N VAL A 665 25.74 -7.13 10.99
CA VAL A 665 24.91 -8.24 11.51
C VAL A 665 23.56 -7.73 12.00
N ALA A 666 23.52 -6.57 12.66
CA ALA A 666 22.27 -5.95 13.07
C ALA A 666 21.39 -5.54 11.88
N ARG A 667 22.01 -5.00 10.82
CA ARG A 667 21.35 -4.65 9.54
C ARG A 667 20.78 -5.89 8.84
N ALA A 668 21.56 -6.99 8.80
CA ALA A 668 21.11 -8.27 8.26
C ALA A 668 19.90 -8.84 9.04
N TYR A 669 19.93 -8.76 10.38
CA TYR A 669 18.82 -9.17 11.24
C TYR A 669 17.57 -8.32 10.99
N LEU A 670 17.69 -6.98 10.98
CA LEU A 670 16.55 -6.07 10.77
C LEU A 670 15.94 -6.20 9.37
N THR A 671 16.79 -6.39 8.35
CA THR A 671 16.34 -6.69 6.99
C THR A 671 15.54 -7.98 6.97
N ARG A 672 16.05 -9.05 7.59
CA ARG A 672 15.34 -10.33 7.59
C ARG A 672 14.04 -10.29 8.42
N LEU A 673 14.05 -9.60 9.56
CA LEU A 673 12.85 -9.35 10.37
C LEU A 673 11.78 -8.64 9.55
N ARG A 674 12.17 -7.61 8.79
CA ARG A 674 11.30 -6.85 7.91
C ARG A 674 10.69 -7.73 6.82
N GLU A 675 11.49 -8.53 6.13
CA GLU A 675 11.02 -9.44 5.08
C GLU A 675 9.98 -10.45 5.58
N LEU A 676 10.16 -10.95 6.81
CA LEU A 676 9.24 -11.90 7.43
C LEU A 676 7.97 -11.24 7.97
N ALA A 677 8.08 -10.03 8.54
CA ALA A 677 6.94 -9.32 9.11
C ALA A 677 6.08 -8.63 8.04
N GLU A 678 6.71 -7.95 7.08
CA GLU A 678 6.08 -6.98 6.17
C GLU A 678 6.82 -6.93 4.81
N PRO A 679 6.69 -7.96 3.96
CA PRO A 679 7.49 -8.10 2.73
C PRO A 679 7.24 -6.99 1.69
N THR A 680 6.14 -6.25 1.78
CA THR A 680 5.78 -5.20 0.81
C THR A 680 6.14 -3.77 1.26
N ILE A 681 6.75 -3.64 2.43
CA ILE A 681 7.08 -2.36 3.05
C ILE A 681 8.14 -1.59 2.27
N GLU A 682 9.02 -2.30 1.57
CA GLU A 682 10.14 -1.70 0.83
C GLU A 682 9.72 -1.35 -0.61
N PRO A 683 9.73 -0.07 -1.00
CA PRO A 683 9.49 0.35 -2.37
C PRO A 683 10.67 -0.04 -3.28
N GLN A 684 10.37 -0.35 -4.54
CA GLN A 684 11.41 -0.60 -5.55
C GLN A 684 12.23 0.66 -5.80
N ARG A 685 13.56 0.51 -5.89
CA ARG A 685 14.47 1.63 -6.19
C ARG A 685 14.30 2.13 -7.62
N SER A 686 14.60 3.42 -7.81
CA SER A 686 14.64 4.03 -9.12
C SER A 686 15.73 3.41 -10.02
N PRO A 687 15.48 3.18 -11.32
CA PRO A 687 16.53 2.77 -12.27
C PRO A 687 17.73 3.71 -12.30
N ALA A 688 17.53 5.01 -12.02
CA ALA A 688 18.60 5.99 -11.94
C ALA A 688 19.63 5.66 -10.86
N PHE A 689 19.18 5.16 -9.71
CA PHE A 689 20.04 4.72 -8.63
C PHE A 689 20.95 3.58 -9.10
N GLY A 690 20.39 2.57 -9.78
CA GLY A 690 21.16 1.44 -10.32
C GLY A 690 22.16 1.84 -11.41
N ARG A 691 21.93 2.93 -12.15
CA ARG A 691 22.92 3.48 -13.09
C ARG A 691 24.08 4.17 -12.37
N LEU A 692 23.78 4.95 -11.33
CA LEU A 692 24.80 5.60 -10.49
C LEU A 692 25.67 4.58 -9.76
N ASP A 693 25.06 3.50 -9.26
CA ASP A 693 25.77 2.39 -8.62
C ASP A 693 26.78 1.72 -9.56
N ARG A 694 26.36 1.39 -10.79
CA ARG A 694 27.28 0.88 -11.82
C ARG A 694 28.40 1.87 -12.17
N PHE A 695 28.08 3.17 -12.21
CA PHE A 695 29.06 4.23 -12.46
C PHE A 695 30.10 4.27 -11.33
N GLY A 696 29.68 4.33 -10.05
CA GLY A 696 30.58 4.29 -8.90
C GLY A 696 31.49 3.06 -8.91
N ALA A 697 30.92 1.89 -9.25
CA ALA A 697 31.66 0.63 -9.38
C ALA A 697 32.57 0.56 -10.63
N GLY A 698 32.52 1.52 -11.56
CA GLY A 698 33.30 1.52 -12.81
C GLY A 698 32.90 0.42 -13.80
N ILE A 699 31.68 -0.12 -13.67
CA ILE A 699 31.13 -1.18 -14.52
C ILE A 699 30.80 -0.59 -15.90
N GLY A 700 31.29 -1.24 -16.96
CA GLY A 700 31.12 -0.77 -18.34
C GLY A 700 32.17 0.24 -18.80
N MET A 701 33.13 0.62 -17.95
CA MET A 701 34.25 1.51 -18.30
C MET A 701 35.51 0.73 -18.65
N ASN A 702 36.31 1.26 -19.58
CA ASN A 702 37.67 0.81 -19.84
C ASN A 702 38.67 1.34 -18.79
N ALA A 703 39.91 0.85 -18.81
CA ALA A 703 40.92 1.21 -17.80
C ALA A 703 41.25 2.72 -17.76
N ALA A 704 41.30 3.38 -18.92
CA ALA A 704 41.58 4.82 -19.00
C ALA A 704 40.42 5.65 -18.44
N GLN A 705 39.18 5.28 -18.76
CA GLN A 705 37.98 5.92 -18.22
C GLN A 705 37.88 5.77 -16.69
N ARG A 706 38.23 4.58 -16.16
CA ARG A 706 38.24 4.37 -14.70
C ARG A 706 39.27 5.24 -13.99
N ALA A 707 40.46 5.40 -14.58
CA ALA A 707 41.51 6.23 -14.02
C ALA A 707 41.16 7.73 -14.09
N ALA A 708 40.54 8.19 -15.18
CA ALA A 708 40.14 9.58 -15.35
C ALA A 708 39.00 10.00 -14.40
N SER A 709 38.16 9.06 -13.97
CA SER A 709 36.97 9.31 -13.14
C SER A 709 37.10 8.81 -11.69
N ASP A 710 38.30 8.44 -11.22
CA ASP A 710 38.47 7.73 -9.95
C ASP A 710 37.94 8.53 -8.75
N ASP A 711 38.32 9.81 -8.64
CA ASP A 711 37.86 10.70 -7.56
C ASP A 711 36.34 10.92 -7.61
N LEU A 712 35.78 11.13 -8.81
CA LEU A 712 34.33 11.31 -8.99
C LEU A 712 33.55 10.03 -8.64
N ARG A 713 34.05 8.86 -9.05
CA ARG A 713 33.44 7.56 -8.70
C ARG A 713 33.47 7.30 -7.20
N ALA A 714 34.56 7.66 -6.52
CA ALA A 714 34.66 7.54 -5.08
C ALA A 714 33.61 8.41 -4.36
N VAL A 715 33.43 9.67 -4.78
CA VAL A 715 32.39 10.55 -4.22
C VAL A 715 30.98 10.04 -4.52
N VAL A 716 30.72 9.56 -5.74
CA VAL A 716 29.41 8.97 -6.09
C VAL A 716 29.12 7.75 -5.22
N ALA A 717 30.08 6.85 -5.04
CA ALA A 717 29.93 5.69 -4.17
C ALA A 717 29.60 6.10 -2.72
N GLU A 718 30.31 7.10 -2.18
CA GLU A 718 30.04 7.63 -0.83
C GLU A 718 28.62 8.20 -0.70
N LEU A 719 28.13 8.93 -1.70
CA LEU A 719 26.76 9.47 -1.69
C LEU A 719 25.70 8.36 -1.75
N LEU A 720 25.96 7.27 -2.48
CA LEU A 720 25.06 6.11 -2.55
C LEU A 720 25.07 5.32 -1.23
N ASP A 721 26.23 5.17 -0.59
CA ASP A 721 26.33 4.56 0.74
C ASP A 721 25.53 5.39 1.78
N GLN A 722 25.66 6.72 1.76
CA GLN A 722 24.84 7.59 2.61
C GLN A 722 23.34 7.47 2.31
N ALA A 723 22.96 7.25 1.05
CA ALA A 723 21.58 7.00 0.66
C ALA A 723 21.06 5.69 1.26
N ASP A 724 21.86 4.63 1.19
CA ASP A 724 21.56 3.32 1.77
C ASP A 724 21.35 3.40 3.27
N GLU A 725 22.20 4.15 3.99
CA GLU A 725 22.06 4.37 5.42
C GLU A 725 20.79 5.13 5.79
N ARG A 726 20.46 6.19 5.02
CA ARG A 726 19.20 6.95 5.20
C ARG A 726 17.98 6.09 4.91
N ARG A 727 18.04 5.31 3.83
CA ARG A 727 16.98 4.39 3.41
C ARG A 727 16.74 3.32 4.46
N GLU A 728 17.79 2.72 4.98
CA GLU A 728 17.71 1.73 6.05
C GLU A 728 17.14 2.33 7.33
N SER A 729 17.59 3.52 7.72
CA SER A 729 17.05 4.25 8.88
C SER A 729 15.55 4.51 8.74
N ALA A 730 15.09 4.91 7.54
CA ALA A 730 13.68 5.10 7.24
C ALA A 730 12.89 3.78 7.29
N LEU A 731 13.44 2.68 6.75
CA LEU A 731 12.84 1.35 6.81
C LEU A 731 12.71 0.83 8.25
N VAL A 732 13.71 1.06 9.10
CA VAL A 732 13.67 0.70 10.52
C VAL A 732 12.65 1.55 11.27
N ALA A 733 12.60 2.86 11.04
CA ALA A 733 11.59 3.74 11.63
C ALA A 733 10.17 3.33 11.22
N LEU A 734 9.97 2.98 9.96
CA LEU A 734 8.71 2.48 9.43
C LEU A 734 8.32 1.12 10.04
N LEU A 735 9.26 0.18 10.16
CA LEU A 735 9.02 -1.11 10.81
C LEU A 735 8.69 -0.92 12.31
N ARG A 736 9.36 0.01 12.98
CA ARG A 736 9.04 0.39 14.37
C ARG A 736 7.64 0.95 14.47
N TRP A 737 7.27 1.94 13.66
CA TRP A 737 5.90 2.46 13.63
C TRP A 737 4.88 1.34 13.36
N ARG A 738 5.17 0.47 12.38
CA ARG A 738 4.30 -0.65 12.01
C ARG A 738 4.10 -1.65 13.15
N SER A 739 5.10 -1.83 14.00
CA SER A 739 5.01 -2.66 15.21
C SER A 739 4.14 -2.08 16.33
N GLN A 740 3.77 -0.80 16.21
CA GLN A 740 2.94 -0.08 17.18
C GLN A 740 1.53 0.21 16.64
N TRP A 741 1.29 -0.11 15.37
CA TRP A 741 0.05 0.18 14.68
C TRP A 741 -0.66 -1.12 14.30
N ILE A 742 -1.99 -1.15 14.44
CA ILE A 742 -2.82 -2.31 14.12
C ILE A 742 -3.58 -2.03 12.84
N ALA A 743 -3.30 -2.83 11.81
CA ALA A 743 -4.02 -2.83 10.56
C ALA A 743 -5.35 -3.57 10.73
N VAL A 744 -6.47 -2.89 10.52
CA VAL A 744 -7.80 -3.55 10.47
C VAL A 744 -7.92 -4.47 9.23
N GLY A 745 -7.02 -4.31 8.24
CA GLY A 745 -6.73 -5.28 7.18
C GLY A 745 -5.24 -5.23 6.84
N GLY A 746 -4.56 -6.39 6.77
CA GLY A 746 -3.09 -6.47 6.63
C GLY A 746 -2.54 -5.68 5.44
N VAL A 747 -1.32 -5.17 5.52
CA VAL A 747 -0.72 -4.33 4.46
C VAL A 747 0.12 -5.19 3.51
N ASP A 748 -0.56 -5.96 2.66
CA ASP A 748 0.06 -6.98 1.79
C ASP A 748 0.34 -6.52 0.36
N SER A 749 0.10 -5.24 0.04
CA SER A 749 0.18 -4.73 -1.33
C SER A 749 0.47 -3.23 -1.36
N ARG A 750 1.02 -2.77 -2.48
CA ARG A 750 1.28 -1.34 -2.73
C ARG A 750 0.00 -0.49 -2.65
N GLU A 751 -1.15 -1.06 -3.03
CA GLU A 751 -2.45 -0.38 -2.91
C GLU A 751 -2.83 -0.17 -1.44
N ARG A 752 -2.70 -1.20 -0.60
CA ARG A 752 -2.99 -1.07 0.83
C ARG A 752 -2.03 -0.11 1.53
N TRP A 753 -0.76 -0.03 1.10
CA TRP A 753 0.16 1.01 1.57
C TRP A 753 -0.29 2.43 1.18
N ARG A 754 -0.99 2.62 0.05
CA ARG A 754 -1.59 3.94 -0.28
C ARG A 754 -2.82 4.22 0.57
N GLU A 755 -3.67 3.20 0.78
CA GLU A 755 -4.82 3.33 1.67
C GLU A 755 -4.41 3.69 3.10
N LEU A 756 -3.21 3.30 3.52
CA LEU A 756 -2.65 3.66 4.82
C LEU A 756 -2.61 5.18 5.06
N ALA A 757 -2.41 6.01 4.03
CA ALA A 757 -2.42 7.46 4.20
C ALA A 757 -3.75 8.02 4.74
N ARG A 758 -4.86 7.25 4.66
CA ARG A 758 -6.17 7.61 5.23
C ARG A 758 -6.30 7.29 6.72
N VAL A 759 -5.57 6.28 7.20
CA VAL A 759 -5.81 5.63 8.51
C VAL A 759 -4.58 5.63 9.43
N GLY A 760 -3.40 5.84 8.86
CA GLY A 760 -2.12 6.02 9.55
C GLY A 760 -1.16 6.91 8.74
N PRO A 761 -1.46 8.22 8.58
CA PRO A 761 -0.61 9.20 7.90
C PRO A 761 0.87 9.16 8.27
N THR A 762 1.23 8.96 9.54
CA THR A 762 2.64 8.82 9.96
C THR A 762 3.33 7.65 9.26
N GLY A 763 2.66 6.51 9.12
CA GLY A 763 3.20 5.35 8.41
C GLY A 763 3.42 5.63 6.92
N TRP A 764 2.52 6.38 6.30
CA TRP A 764 2.70 6.85 4.92
C TRP A 764 3.91 7.77 4.77
N LEU A 765 4.07 8.75 5.69
CA LEU A 765 5.21 9.67 5.70
C LEU A 765 6.54 8.89 5.82
N LEU A 766 6.63 7.99 6.79
CA LEU A 766 7.81 7.15 7.01
C LEU A 766 8.13 6.28 5.78
N ARG A 767 7.11 5.70 5.13
CA ARG A 767 7.29 4.95 3.89
C ARG A 767 7.83 5.81 2.76
N SER A 768 7.31 7.02 2.60
CA SER A 768 7.80 7.89 1.55
C SER A 768 9.26 8.32 1.76
N ARG A 769 9.76 8.38 3.01
CA ARG A 769 11.17 8.71 3.30
C ARG A 769 12.16 7.71 2.75
N VAL A 770 11.72 6.47 2.56
CA VAL A 770 12.50 5.42 1.92
C VAL A 770 12.82 5.79 0.46
N ASP A 771 11.84 6.37 -0.25
CA ASP A 771 12.04 6.86 -1.62
C ASP A 771 12.87 8.16 -1.65
N ASP A 772 12.65 9.06 -0.70
CA ASP A 772 13.38 10.34 -0.66
C ASP A 772 14.88 10.17 -0.38
N ALA A 773 15.29 9.13 0.33
CA ALA A 773 16.70 8.80 0.51
C ALA A 773 17.41 8.64 -0.84
N ASP A 774 16.79 7.89 -1.76
CA ASP A 774 17.29 7.66 -3.11
C ASP A 774 17.24 8.96 -3.95
N GLU A 775 16.13 9.69 -3.90
CA GLU A 775 15.93 10.91 -4.70
C GLU A 775 16.93 12.03 -4.32
N ARG A 776 17.28 12.14 -3.04
CA ARG A 776 18.29 13.09 -2.55
C ARG A 776 19.68 12.75 -3.07
N ALA A 777 20.06 11.47 -3.03
CA ALA A 777 21.34 11.02 -3.55
C ALA A 777 21.45 11.21 -5.07
N ILE A 778 20.37 10.94 -5.81
CA ILE A 778 20.31 11.20 -7.26
C ILE A 778 20.57 12.68 -7.55
N ALA A 779 19.95 13.60 -6.81
CA ALA A 779 20.15 15.03 -7.00
C ALA A 779 21.58 15.49 -6.65
N GLN A 780 22.16 14.96 -5.57
CA GLN A 780 23.55 15.26 -5.19
C GLN A 780 24.55 14.72 -6.21
N CYS A 781 24.33 13.51 -6.73
CA CYS A 781 25.16 12.94 -7.80
C CYS A 781 25.03 13.73 -9.10
N ALA A 782 23.81 14.18 -9.45
CA ALA A 782 23.58 15.04 -10.61
C ALA A 782 24.44 16.32 -10.53
N ALA A 783 24.56 16.89 -9.33
CA ALA A 783 25.37 18.09 -9.12
C ALA A 783 26.87 17.91 -9.40
N LEU A 784 27.38 16.69 -9.23
CA LEU A 784 28.79 16.36 -9.41
C LEU A 784 29.12 15.89 -10.82
N ILE A 785 28.18 15.16 -11.44
CA ILE A 785 28.38 14.54 -12.76
C ILE A 785 28.35 15.58 -13.90
N GLU A 786 27.73 16.74 -13.70
CA GLU A 786 27.62 17.79 -14.71
C GLU A 786 28.93 18.54 -15.03
N LEU A 787 30.04 18.20 -14.37
CA LEU A 787 31.28 19.00 -14.36
C LEU A 787 32.43 18.54 -15.31
N ASP A 788 32.24 17.63 -16.28
CA ASP A 788 32.87 17.73 -17.63
C ASP A 788 32.76 16.49 -18.57
N ASP A 789 32.44 15.26 -18.13
CA ASP A 789 32.75 14.06 -18.97
C ASP A 789 31.60 13.12 -19.40
N LEU A 790 30.33 13.35 -19.03
CA LEU A 790 29.20 12.45 -19.38
C LEU A 790 28.24 12.97 -20.45
N ARG A 791 28.56 14.10 -21.10
CA ARG A 791 27.71 14.83 -22.07
C ARG A 791 27.41 14.11 -23.41
N ALA A 792 27.82 12.87 -23.60
CA ALA A 792 27.70 12.18 -24.89
C ALA A 792 26.50 11.25 -25.04
N SER A 793 25.58 11.13 -24.07
CA SER A 793 24.33 10.40 -24.29
C SER A 793 23.10 11.14 -23.75
N ASP A 794 22.00 11.01 -24.48
CA ASP A 794 20.64 11.42 -24.10
C ASP A 794 20.09 10.69 -22.85
N ASP A 795 20.93 9.88 -22.16
CA ASP A 795 20.58 8.99 -21.06
C ASP A 795 21.10 9.48 -19.67
N SER A 796 21.24 10.80 -19.46
CA SER A 796 21.67 11.33 -18.15
C SER A 796 20.74 10.83 -17.03
N PRO A 797 21.24 10.09 -16.03
CA PRO A 797 20.41 9.56 -14.94
C PRO A 797 19.68 10.64 -14.14
N ALA A 798 20.20 11.86 -14.14
CA ALA A 798 19.65 13.04 -13.46
C ALA A 798 18.28 13.46 -13.99
N ASN A 799 17.99 13.17 -15.27
CA ASN A 799 16.74 13.54 -15.95
C ASN A 799 15.68 12.45 -15.92
N ASP A 800 15.97 11.30 -15.32
CA ASP A 800 15.04 10.18 -15.23
C ASP A 800 14.25 10.27 -13.92
N PHE A 801 12.95 10.48 -14.04
CA PHE A 801 12.04 10.64 -12.93
C PHE A 801 10.87 9.69 -13.10
N PRO A 802 10.49 8.94 -12.06
CA PRO A 802 9.21 8.25 -12.09
C PRO A 802 8.09 9.29 -12.10
N LEU A 803 7.43 9.48 -13.25
CA LEU A 803 6.18 10.25 -13.30
C LEU A 803 5.17 9.58 -12.37
N ASN A 804 4.86 10.25 -11.25
CA ASN A 804 3.84 9.81 -10.30
C ASN A 804 2.45 10.18 -10.82
N LEU A 805 2.05 9.54 -11.91
CA LEU A 805 0.75 9.77 -12.54
C LEU A 805 -0.40 9.31 -11.62
N PRO A 806 -1.51 10.06 -11.53
CA PRO A 806 -2.70 9.71 -10.76
C PRO A 806 -3.34 8.40 -11.20
N ALA A 807 -4.10 7.74 -10.31
CA ALA A 807 -4.67 6.44 -10.62
C ALA A 807 -5.74 6.45 -11.72
N ARG A 808 -6.26 7.61 -12.14
CA ARG A 808 -7.10 7.73 -13.34
C ARG A 808 -6.34 7.60 -14.67
N LEU A 809 -5.00 7.59 -14.66
CA LEU A 809 -4.17 7.00 -15.74
C LEU A 809 -3.73 5.56 -15.45
N ARG A 810 -4.05 5.04 -14.24
CA ARG A 810 -3.87 3.63 -13.88
C ARG A 810 -5.09 2.73 -14.10
N PRO A 811 -6.25 3.07 -14.70
CA PRO A 811 -7.31 2.09 -14.95
C PRO A 811 -6.96 1.15 -16.13
N TYR A 812 -5.71 0.69 -16.12
CA TYR A 812 -5.17 -0.53 -16.71
C TYR A 812 -4.69 -1.53 -15.65
N PHE A 813 -4.92 -1.26 -14.36
CA PHE A 813 -4.85 -2.25 -13.28
C PHE A 813 -6.00 -2.03 -12.28
N LYS A 814 -7.22 -2.41 -12.69
CA LYS A 814 -8.03 -3.46 -12.06
C LYS A 814 -9.02 -3.97 -13.10
#